data_AF-A0A5S9Q2E9-F1
#
_entry.id   AF-A0A5S9Q2E9-F1
#
_cell.length_a   1.000
_cell.length_b   1.000
_cell.length_c   1.000
_cell.angle_alpha   90.00
_cell.angle_beta   90.00
_cell.angle_gamma   90.00
#
_symmetry.space_group_name_H-M   'P 1'
#
loop_
_entity.id
_entity.type
_entity.pdbx_description
1 polymer ?
#
loop_
_entity_poly.entity_id
_entity_poly.type
_entity_poly.pdbx_seq_one_letter_code
_entity_poly.pdbx_strand_id
1 'polypeptide(L)'
;MDGSDCGAGGDSVIRHQPANRRSTLGLKWEGVPGVVQQHIGWVAGVAMSAGVGAAVLLGGTAVAAADTSASDASTSDTSTSDTTASDTTASDTGDADKRDLRAKRSDEAPESVVEDTDVSDDEDIADELADEPDEADDDMADVAAEPEIDDVDFIEDDPADEDVDDSLPAQTQAVAAVVSSARRDAEEPADTVAAANVANSAPTVTTSVDRPDGLTGVTDVTVIGEDPDGDALSYTADRARFGRVIGDGTGAFTYTPTSFSRLLARFLPFIRSDRFAVTVSDGRGGVTSTTVTTMIVPLNSAPRARGTTVNTPAAGTGAVTGRVTAVDPNWDKLSFVGATTQTAKGSVTVNGNGTFTYTPTAAARHQAAAITASPADRSDMFRVAVADEYGAVTEIPVTVAISPFNTAPTGGATVNAPNATSGVVTGAVIGTDADGDTLTYSGSTTTEKGTVVVSADGAITYSPNDIARLLAGSVYSTPARRSDTFGVTITDGHGGSTTVTVSVVITPDSQSPATVPQSTFCGCILMPADTIYHADIRNLPTLAESDGWIEHLGGSRGATLRAGWGGNEWMGSTGGIPVNVVGADHPTETVIFNRGYSTTGPGIDDRPYAIPDRPLVEGMPSYPAWDRHLFVFQEGTCISQELINVANGVELPGAGVLDILGNALYRSIWGSSWIAQGGVHYDMNSALYPSIGFANAARMPQVPMMLRPDEIERGYVDHMLGITIAKDLGAGYVWPARAGDGSGADGVPMGMVFRLRDDVDLSGYAESTQAVLRALQVHGAVIFDSGGPGNDGMNLVGMSNGWEGVDLAGMQRELSTIPLQWFDAVDVTGIAVDPATGWQIASPA
;
A
#
# COMPACT_ATOMS: atom_id res chain seq x y z
N MET A 1 -23.92 -14.21 -5.47
CA MET A 1 -24.00 -12.77 -5.20
C MET A 1 -25.45 -12.43 -5.46
N ASP A 2 -26.16 -11.97 -4.43
CA ASP A 2 -27.61 -11.90 -4.48
C ASP A 2 -28.02 -10.54 -5.07
N GLY A 3 -28.65 -10.57 -6.26
CA GLY A 3 -29.08 -9.38 -6.99
C GLY A 3 -30.35 -8.78 -6.38
N SER A 4 -30.25 -8.26 -5.16
CA SER A 4 -31.40 -7.87 -4.33
C SER A 4 -31.58 -6.35 -4.14
N ASP A 5 -30.79 -5.51 -4.79
CA ASP A 5 -30.91 -4.05 -4.69
C ASP A 5 -31.50 -3.46 -5.98
N CYS A 6 -32.83 -3.51 -6.10
CA CYS A 6 -33.55 -3.09 -7.31
C CYS A 6 -33.73 -1.56 -7.36
N GLY A 7 -32.62 -0.83 -7.46
CA GLY A 7 -32.61 0.62 -7.71
C GLY A 7 -33.28 1.46 -6.62
N ALA A 8 -32.92 1.23 -5.35
CA ALA A 8 -33.55 1.81 -4.16
C ALA A 8 -33.31 3.34 -3.93
N GLY A 9 -33.44 4.17 -4.97
CA GLY A 9 -33.29 5.63 -4.92
C GLY A 9 -34.52 6.41 -4.42
N GLY A 10 -35.64 5.74 -4.16
CA GLY A 10 -36.93 6.41 -3.92
C GLY A 10 -37.12 7.04 -2.53
N ASP A 11 -36.59 6.43 -1.47
CA ASP A 11 -37.05 6.71 -0.09
C ASP A 11 -35.95 7.24 0.86
N SER A 12 -35.06 8.08 0.33
CA SER A 12 -34.10 8.83 1.16
C SER A 12 -34.80 10.00 1.88
N VAL A 13 -35.23 9.77 3.13
CA VAL A 13 -35.71 10.85 4.01
C VAL A 13 -34.61 11.88 4.19
N ILE A 14 -34.83 13.14 3.76
CA ILE A 14 -33.87 14.24 3.92
C ILE A 14 -33.75 14.64 5.40
N ARG A 15 -32.96 13.88 6.15
CA ARG A 15 -32.39 14.29 7.44
C ARG A 15 -31.03 14.91 7.21
N HIS A 16 -30.99 16.23 7.09
CA HIS A 16 -29.74 16.97 7.27
C HIS A 16 -29.20 16.74 8.70
N GLN A 17 -28.19 15.88 8.83
CA GLN A 17 -27.24 15.91 9.93
C GLN A 17 -25.86 16.29 9.37
N PRO A 18 -25.16 17.28 9.97
CA PRO A 18 -23.91 17.79 9.40
C PRO A 18 -22.75 16.81 9.59
N ALA A 19 -22.05 16.50 8.50
CA ALA A 19 -20.91 15.58 8.48
C ALA A 19 -19.67 16.19 9.17
N ASN A 20 -19.55 15.95 10.48
CA ASN A 20 -18.43 16.38 11.30
C ASN A 20 -17.18 15.52 11.02
N ARG A 21 -16.50 15.74 9.87
CA ARG A 21 -15.21 15.09 9.57
C ARG A 21 -14.12 15.62 10.51
N ARG A 22 -13.86 14.91 11.61
CA ARG A 22 -12.60 15.03 12.36
C ARG A 22 -11.58 14.01 11.84
N SER A 23 -10.49 14.52 11.29
CA SER A 23 -9.30 13.73 10.98
C SER A 23 -8.53 13.38 12.25
N THR A 24 -8.15 12.11 12.39
CA THR A 24 -7.27 11.62 13.46
C THR A 24 -5.83 11.52 12.95
N LEU A 25 -5.10 12.64 12.95
CA LEU A 25 -3.63 12.60 12.92
C LEU A 25 -3.11 12.48 14.35
N GLY A 26 -2.34 11.43 14.64
CA GLY A 26 -1.68 11.24 15.92
C GLY A 26 -0.33 11.96 15.97
N LEU A 27 -0.22 13.03 16.77
CA LEU A 27 1.04 13.66 17.15
C LEU A 27 1.10 13.95 18.66
N LYS A 28 2.31 14.16 19.17
CA LYS A 28 2.66 14.10 20.60
C LYS A 28 2.25 15.36 21.40
N TRP A 29 2.21 15.19 22.73
CA TRP A 29 1.84 16.22 23.71
C TRP A 29 2.95 17.25 23.99
N GLU A 30 2.62 18.55 23.87
CA GLU A 30 3.14 19.71 24.60
C GLU A 30 2.28 20.96 24.24
N GLY A 31 2.14 22.02 25.05
CA GLY A 31 2.51 22.20 26.45
C GLY A 31 2.20 23.60 27.02
N VAL A 32 1.36 23.68 28.07
CA VAL A 32 1.13 24.86 28.98
C VAL A 32 0.38 26.09 28.35
N PRO A 33 -0.41 26.91 29.09
CA PRO A 33 -1.48 27.77 28.50
C PRO A 33 -1.43 29.30 28.78
N GLY A 34 -2.33 30.06 28.12
CA GLY A 34 -2.74 31.46 28.41
C GLY A 34 -4.09 31.78 27.73
N VAL A 35 -5.27 31.90 28.38
CA VAL A 35 -5.80 32.89 29.37
C VAL A 35 -6.33 34.20 28.74
N VAL A 36 -7.44 34.73 29.30
CA VAL A 36 -8.08 36.08 29.15
C VAL A 36 -9.41 36.21 28.34
N GLN A 37 -10.53 36.23 29.09
CA GLN A 37 -11.70 37.16 29.11
C GLN A 37 -12.40 37.64 27.81
N GLN A 38 -13.74 37.50 27.65
CA GLN A 38 -14.87 38.36 28.14
C GLN A 38 -14.80 39.83 27.63
N HIS A 39 -15.85 40.48 27.08
CA HIS A 39 -17.23 40.68 27.59
C HIS A 39 -18.23 41.06 26.44
N ILE A 40 -19.54 40.71 26.52
CA ILE A 40 -20.76 41.56 26.77
C ILE A 40 -20.89 42.84 25.90
N GLY A 41 -22.03 43.16 25.24
CA GLY A 41 -23.34 42.48 25.09
C GLY A 41 -24.52 43.46 24.81
N TRP A 42 -25.77 42.95 24.82
CA TRP A 42 -27.09 43.65 24.75
C TRP A 42 -27.55 44.27 23.39
N VAL A 43 -28.83 44.43 22.97
CA VAL A 43 -30.22 43.93 23.28
C VAL A 43 -31.29 45.02 23.58
N ALA A 44 -32.36 45.13 22.75
CA ALA A 44 -33.81 45.40 23.03
C ALA A 44 -34.67 45.99 21.86
N GLY A 45 -35.85 45.38 21.56
CA GLY A 45 -37.01 45.96 20.83
C GLY A 45 -36.92 46.03 19.28
N VAL A 46 -37.95 45.74 18.47
CA VAL A 46 -39.42 45.73 18.70
C VAL A 46 -40.16 44.69 17.83
N ALA A 47 -41.34 44.23 18.27
CA ALA A 47 -42.31 43.46 17.48
C ALA A 47 -43.75 44.02 17.60
N MET A 48 -44.61 43.77 16.59
CA MET A 48 -46.06 43.99 16.60
C MET A 48 -46.73 42.90 15.76
N SER A 49 -47.42 41.91 16.35
CA SER A 49 -48.86 41.90 16.75
C SER A 49 -49.82 41.92 15.54
N ALA A 50 -50.40 40.78 15.15
CA ALA A 50 -51.68 40.22 15.66
C ALA A 50 -52.94 40.96 15.14
N GLY A 51 -54.09 40.33 14.91
CA GLY A 51 -54.47 38.91 15.03
C GLY A 51 -55.95 38.78 15.44
N VAL A 52 -56.75 37.95 14.74
CA VAL A 52 -58.17 37.66 15.07
C VAL A 52 -58.46 36.19 14.75
N GLY A 53 -59.26 35.53 15.59
CA GLY A 53 -59.73 34.16 15.36
C GLY A 53 -61.16 33.94 15.85
N ALA A 54 -61.71 32.76 15.59
CA ALA A 54 -63.00 32.31 16.09
C ALA A 54 -62.97 30.78 16.31
N ALA A 55 -63.70 30.30 17.32
CA ALA A 55 -63.79 28.89 17.68
C ALA A 55 -65.24 28.49 18.03
N VAL A 56 -65.58 27.22 17.88
CA VAL A 56 -66.88 26.63 18.28
C VAL A 56 -66.62 25.33 19.03
N LEU A 57 -67.39 25.07 20.09
CA LEU A 57 -67.17 23.97 21.04
C LEU A 57 -68.05 22.75 20.76
N LEU A 58 -67.55 21.57 21.14
CA LEU A 58 -68.32 20.51 21.80
C LEU A 58 -67.50 19.96 22.99
N GLY A 59 -68.16 19.41 24.02
CA GLY A 59 -67.51 18.84 25.22
C GLY A 59 -66.74 17.54 24.92
N GLY A 60 -65.82 17.04 25.75
CA GLY A 60 -65.76 17.07 27.23
C GLY A 60 -65.96 15.61 27.73
N THR A 61 -65.14 15.01 28.60
CA THR A 61 -64.16 15.52 29.59
C THR A 61 -62.82 14.70 29.47
N ALA A 62 -61.85 14.56 30.40
CA ALA A 62 -61.77 14.78 31.85
C ALA A 62 -60.33 14.88 32.42
N VAL A 63 -60.22 15.53 33.59
CA VAL A 63 -59.30 15.27 34.73
C VAL A 63 -57.77 15.11 34.49
N ALA A 64 -57.06 16.19 34.83
CA ALA A 64 -55.77 16.27 35.58
C ALA A 64 -54.46 15.74 34.91
N ALA A 65 -53.25 16.26 35.22
CA ALA A 65 -52.83 17.31 36.17
C ALA A 65 -51.58 18.09 35.69
N ALA A 66 -51.35 19.27 36.28
CA ALA A 66 -50.09 20.00 36.55
C ALA A 66 -48.98 20.12 35.45
N ASP A 67 -48.57 21.32 34.99
CA ASP A 67 -47.65 22.33 35.63
C ASP A 67 -46.16 21.96 35.38
N THR A 68 -45.18 22.83 35.08
CA THR A 68 -45.01 24.31 35.25
C THR A 68 -44.25 24.99 34.07
N SER A 69 -44.31 26.33 34.03
CA SER A 69 -43.26 27.30 33.55
C SER A 69 -42.68 27.19 32.11
N ALA A 70 -42.71 28.20 31.23
CA ALA A 70 -42.20 29.60 31.33
C ALA A 70 -40.66 29.71 31.29
N SER A 71 -40.00 30.68 30.62
CA SER A 71 -40.47 31.81 29.79
C SER A 71 -39.31 32.50 29.04
N ASP A 72 -39.60 33.12 27.88
CA ASP A 72 -39.07 34.40 27.34
C ASP A 72 -37.55 34.67 27.14
N ALA A 73 -37.11 35.72 26.42
CA ALA A 73 -37.45 36.23 25.08
C ALA A 73 -36.63 37.52 24.75
N SER A 74 -36.05 37.61 23.53
CA SER A 74 -35.92 38.88 22.75
C SER A 74 -34.88 39.94 23.27
N THR A 75 -34.40 40.97 22.54
CA THR A 75 -34.52 41.46 21.13
C THR A 75 -33.35 42.45 20.73
N SER A 76 -33.51 43.53 19.94
CA SER A 76 -32.54 44.07 18.93
C SER A 76 -31.97 45.52 19.12
N ASP A 77 -31.52 46.20 18.05
CA ASP A 77 -31.47 47.68 17.75
C ASP A 77 -30.73 48.72 18.67
N THR A 78 -30.33 49.94 18.24
CA THR A 78 -30.51 50.72 16.98
C THR A 78 -29.34 51.74 16.68
N SER A 79 -29.34 52.31 15.45
CA SER A 79 -28.78 53.63 14.99
C SER A 79 -27.24 53.80 14.80
N THR A 80 -26.69 54.70 13.94
CA THR A 80 -27.25 55.89 13.21
C THR A 80 -26.48 56.25 11.91
N SER A 81 -27.16 56.79 10.88
CA SER A 81 -26.73 57.75 9.80
C SER A 81 -25.29 57.74 9.20
N ASP A 82 -25.09 57.47 7.88
CA ASP A 82 -25.22 58.37 6.68
C ASP A 82 -23.79 58.78 6.16
N THR A 83 -23.43 59.34 4.97
CA THR A 83 -24.10 60.09 3.85
C THR A 83 -23.32 59.92 2.51
N THR A 84 -23.89 60.38 1.37
CA THR A 84 -23.33 60.55 -0.02
C THR A 84 -23.20 59.27 -0.88
N ALA A 85 -23.66 59.13 -2.14
CA ALA A 85 -23.96 59.99 -3.33
C ALA A 85 -22.76 60.21 -4.30
N SER A 86 -22.86 60.11 -5.64
CA SER A 86 -23.97 59.68 -6.55
C SER A 86 -23.53 59.51 -8.03
N ASP A 87 -24.09 58.50 -8.72
CA ASP A 87 -24.57 58.43 -10.14
C ASP A 87 -23.76 59.05 -11.34
N THR A 88 -23.54 58.27 -12.43
CA THR A 88 -23.92 58.64 -13.84
C THR A 88 -23.61 57.57 -14.94
N THR A 89 -24.66 56.90 -15.42
CA THR A 89 -25.04 56.59 -16.84
C THR A 89 -24.02 56.29 -18.00
N ALA A 90 -24.10 55.05 -18.53
CA ALA A 90 -24.56 54.64 -19.89
C ALA A 90 -23.70 54.67 -21.20
N SER A 91 -23.99 53.68 -22.07
CA SER A 91 -23.86 53.59 -23.57
C SER A 91 -22.46 53.45 -24.25
N ASP A 92 -22.28 52.89 -25.47
CA ASP A 92 -22.97 51.84 -26.28
C ASP A 92 -22.12 51.53 -27.57
N THR A 93 -22.35 50.39 -28.26
CA THR A 93 -21.90 50.00 -29.63
C THR A 93 -20.39 49.72 -29.93
N GLY A 94 -20.09 48.93 -30.98
CA GLY A 94 -18.77 48.96 -31.70
C GLY A 94 -18.21 47.62 -32.25
N ASP A 95 -18.62 47.20 -33.45
CA ASP A 95 -18.30 45.90 -34.13
C ASP A 95 -17.00 45.88 -35.01
N ALA A 96 -16.55 44.66 -35.40
CA ALA A 96 -15.61 44.27 -36.50
C ALA A 96 -14.11 44.72 -36.40
N ASP A 97 -13.11 44.14 -37.11
CA ASP A 97 -13.06 43.31 -38.35
C ASP A 97 -11.76 42.42 -38.42
N LYS A 98 -11.63 41.54 -39.43
CA LYS A 98 -10.47 40.65 -39.73
C LYS A 98 -9.60 41.12 -40.92
N ARG A 99 -8.30 40.74 -40.95
CA ARG A 99 -7.39 40.61 -42.14
C ARG A 99 -5.94 40.26 -41.68
N ASP A 100 -5.00 39.72 -42.47
CA ASP A 100 -4.98 39.18 -43.86
C ASP A 100 -3.86 38.10 -44.03
N LEU A 101 -3.68 37.56 -45.25
CA LEU A 101 -2.80 36.46 -45.67
C LEU A 101 -1.36 36.87 -46.08
N ARG A 102 -0.35 35.97 -45.93
CA ARG A 102 0.56 35.47 -47.03
C ARG A 102 1.61 34.45 -46.56
N ALA A 103 2.28 33.74 -47.49
CA ALA A 103 3.22 32.64 -47.22
C ALA A 103 4.43 32.56 -48.19
N LYS A 104 5.51 31.83 -47.82
CA LYS A 104 6.41 31.07 -48.75
C LYS A 104 7.48 30.16 -48.06
N ARG A 105 7.79 29.06 -48.79
CA ARG A 105 8.90 28.05 -48.84
C ARG A 105 10.32 28.44 -48.35
N SER A 106 11.33 27.55 -48.19
CA SER A 106 11.70 26.26 -48.87
C SER A 106 12.52 25.30 -47.97
N ASP A 107 12.38 23.96 -47.98
CA ASP A 107 12.92 22.87 -48.88
C ASP A 107 14.46 22.57 -48.76
N GLU A 108 14.88 21.37 -48.26
CA GLU A 108 16.00 20.46 -48.73
C GLU A 108 16.42 19.31 -47.74
N ALA A 109 17.07 18.23 -48.25
CA ALA A 109 17.61 16.99 -47.59
C ALA A 109 18.49 16.18 -48.61
N PRO A 110 18.96 14.89 -48.47
CA PRO A 110 19.32 13.98 -47.34
C PRO A 110 20.67 13.17 -47.56
N GLU A 111 20.88 12.04 -46.83
CA GLU A 111 21.65 10.79 -47.15
C GLU A 111 23.21 10.64 -47.09
N SER A 112 23.69 9.50 -46.53
CA SER A 112 24.70 8.54 -47.08
C SER A 112 25.03 7.36 -46.11
N VAL A 113 25.68 6.28 -46.59
CA VAL A 113 25.94 4.95 -45.94
C VAL A 113 27.32 4.38 -46.39
N VAL A 114 27.74 3.17 -45.94
CA VAL A 114 28.86 2.26 -46.41
C VAL A 114 30.20 2.38 -45.63
N GLU A 115 31.08 1.37 -45.43
CA GLU A 115 31.03 -0.12 -45.19
C GLU A 115 32.49 -0.64 -44.95
N ASP A 116 32.69 -1.82 -44.34
CA ASP A 116 33.87 -2.71 -44.24
C ASP A 116 35.34 -2.22 -44.13
N THR A 117 36.12 -2.85 -43.22
CA THR A 117 37.34 -3.65 -43.57
C THR A 117 37.91 -4.45 -42.38
N ASP A 118 38.53 -5.59 -42.69
CA ASP A 118 39.11 -6.60 -41.77
C ASP A 118 40.66 -6.66 -41.84
N VAL A 119 41.26 -7.61 -41.09
CA VAL A 119 42.53 -8.37 -41.36
C VAL A 119 43.77 -8.15 -40.45
N SER A 120 44.18 -9.24 -39.78
CA SER A 120 45.54 -9.63 -39.28
C SER A 120 46.23 -8.81 -38.18
N ASP A 121 47.25 -9.31 -37.46
CA ASP A 121 47.65 -10.63 -36.91
C ASP A 121 48.90 -10.36 -36.03
N ASP A 122 49.17 -11.15 -34.98
CA ASP A 122 50.53 -11.38 -34.44
C ASP A 122 50.55 -12.58 -33.44
N GLU A 123 51.70 -13.25 -33.31
CA GLU A 123 51.81 -14.64 -32.83
C GLU A 123 52.32 -14.85 -31.38
N ASP A 124 52.06 -16.06 -30.87
CA ASP A 124 52.87 -16.91 -29.96
C ASP A 124 53.47 -16.39 -28.63
N ILE A 125 53.23 -17.19 -27.57
CA ILE A 125 54.25 -18.07 -26.95
C ILE A 125 53.55 -19.16 -26.11
N ALA A 126 54.16 -20.35 -26.03
CA ALA A 126 53.69 -21.52 -25.26
C ALA A 126 54.85 -22.19 -24.49
N ASP A 127 54.53 -23.26 -23.75
CA ASP A 127 55.40 -24.04 -22.84
C ASP A 127 55.89 -23.28 -21.58
N GLU A 128 56.22 -23.92 -20.44
CA GLU A 128 56.47 -25.35 -20.17
C GLU A 128 55.60 -25.94 -19.02
N LEU A 129 55.33 -27.25 -19.11
CA LEU A 129 55.52 -28.35 -18.11
C LEU A 129 55.56 -28.04 -16.58
N ALA A 130 55.29 -28.97 -15.66
CA ALA A 130 54.52 -30.22 -15.55
C ALA A 130 54.76 -30.79 -14.12
N ASP A 131 53.76 -31.44 -13.50
CA ASP A 131 53.87 -32.67 -12.67
C ASP A 131 52.69 -32.81 -11.67
N GLU A 132 52.18 -34.03 -11.57
CA GLU A 132 51.35 -34.59 -10.48
C GLU A 132 52.17 -35.74 -9.82
N PRO A 133 51.67 -36.53 -8.84
CA PRO A 133 50.48 -36.39 -7.98
C PRO A 133 50.86 -36.53 -6.48
N ASP A 134 49.86 -36.72 -5.59
CA ASP A 134 49.75 -37.98 -4.83
C ASP A 134 48.37 -38.10 -4.13
N GLU A 135 48.00 -39.33 -3.76
CA GLU A 135 46.65 -39.82 -3.43
C GLU A 135 46.46 -40.16 -1.92
N ALA A 136 45.26 -40.70 -1.60
CA ALA A 136 44.92 -41.56 -0.45
C ALA A 136 44.42 -40.94 0.89
N ASP A 137 43.08 -40.87 1.00
CA ASP A 137 42.20 -41.76 1.79
C ASP A 137 42.21 -41.84 3.35
N ASP A 138 41.02 -42.22 3.86
CA ASP A 138 40.68 -42.91 5.12
C ASP A 138 40.91 -42.20 6.49
N ASP A 139 40.01 -42.24 7.51
CA ASP A 139 38.70 -42.91 7.65
C ASP A 139 37.87 -42.34 8.86
N MET A 140 36.56 -42.69 8.95
CA MET A 140 35.61 -42.75 10.12
C MET A 140 35.69 -41.72 11.31
N ALA A 141 34.60 -41.09 11.79
CA ALA A 141 33.40 -41.62 12.51
C ALA A 141 33.71 -42.24 13.92
N ASP A 142 32.85 -42.20 14.96
CA ASP A 142 31.41 -41.85 15.06
C ASP A 142 30.96 -41.39 16.48
N VAL A 143 29.73 -40.84 16.56
CA VAL A 143 28.77 -40.57 17.67
C VAL A 143 29.10 -40.81 19.18
N ALA A 144 28.90 -39.71 19.95
CA ALA A 144 28.39 -39.46 21.33
C ALA A 144 28.27 -40.53 22.46
N ALA A 145 28.50 -40.08 23.72
CA ALA A 145 27.64 -40.33 24.92
C ALA A 145 27.97 -39.45 26.17
N GLU A 146 26.93 -38.93 26.84
CA GLU A 146 26.85 -38.48 28.26
C GLU A 146 25.98 -39.50 29.06
N PRO A 147 25.72 -39.47 30.41
CA PRO A 147 26.02 -38.50 31.51
C PRO A 147 26.96 -39.11 32.60
N GLU A 148 27.03 -38.84 33.93
CA GLU A 148 26.31 -38.11 35.04
C GLU A 148 27.40 -37.41 35.93
N ILE A 149 27.25 -36.29 36.68
CA ILE A 149 26.30 -35.86 37.76
C ILE A 149 26.53 -36.59 39.11
N ASP A 150 26.55 -35.98 40.32
CA ASP A 150 26.57 -34.57 40.83
C ASP A 150 28.04 -34.18 41.28
N ASP A 151 28.46 -33.46 42.35
CA ASP A 151 27.95 -32.70 43.54
C ASP A 151 29.17 -31.87 44.10
N VAL A 152 29.19 -30.67 44.73
CA VAL A 152 28.24 -29.65 45.25
C VAL A 152 28.83 -28.22 44.97
N ASP A 153 28.05 -27.14 45.16
CA ASP A 153 28.48 -25.72 45.07
C ASP A 153 29.31 -25.16 46.25
N PHE A 154 30.01 -24.03 45.99
CA PHE A 154 30.50 -23.05 46.98
C PHE A 154 29.61 -21.79 46.94
N ILE A 155 29.35 -21.15 48.09
CA ILE A 155 28.68 -19.83 48.16
C ILE A 155 29.53 -18.85 48.98
N GLU A 156 29.45 -17.58 48.57
CA GLU A 156 30.18 -16.41 49.09
C GLU A 156 29.62 -15.91 50.43
N ASP A 157 30.44 -15.23 51.23
CA ASP A 157 30.13 -13.86 51.68
C ASP A 157 31.34 -13.19 52.38
N ASP A 158 31.40 -11.86 52.26
CA ASP A 158 32.26 -10.92 53.01
C ASP A 158 31.32 -9.80 53.52
N PRO A 159 31.44 -9.30 54.76
CA PRO A 159 32.05 -7.96 54.87
C PRO A 159 32.69 -7.54 56.21
N ALA A 160 33.59 -6.55 56.08
CA ALA A 160 33.76 -5.34 56.91
C ALA A 160 34.45 -5.35 58.31
N ASP A 161 35.44 -4.45 58.40
CA ASP A 161 35.70 -3.41 59.43
C ASP A 161 35.58 -3.72 60.95
N GLU A 162 36.69 -3.55 61.70
CA GLU A 162 36.95 -2.30 62.49
C GLU A 162 38.35 -2.27 63.20
N ASP A 163 38.98 -1.10 63.10
CA ASP A 163 39.96 -0.37 63.96
C ASP A 163 40.78 -0.99 65.15
N VAL A 164 42.08 -0.60 65.16
CA VAL A 164 42.88 0.05 66.25
C VAL A 164 42.92 -0.62 67.66
N ASP A 165 44.07 -1.02 68.26
CA ASP A 165 45.15 -0.14 68.74
C ASP A 165 46.48 -0.84 69.19
N ASP A 166 47.41 -0.01 69.67
CA ASP A 166 48.80 -0.12 70.17
C ASP A 166 49.26 -1.27 71.12
N SER A 167 50.59 -1.29 71.33
CA SER A 167 51.36 -1.71 72.53
C SER A 167 52.07 -3.09 72.56
N LEU A 168 53.38 -3.03 72.29
CA LEU A 168 54.43 -3.81 72.98
C LEU A 168 54.59 -3.27 74.45
N PRO A 169 55.31 -3.91 75.42
CA PRO A 169 56.45 -4.82 75.18
C PRO A 169 56.77 -5.93 76.26
N ALA A 170 57.87 -6.65 75.98
CA ALA A 170 58.97 -6.97 76.93
C ALA A 170 59.02 -8.27 77.78
N GLN A 171 60.22 -8.88 77.72
CA GLN A 171 60.98 -9.60 78.78
C GLN A 171 60.79 -11.12 79.03
N THR A 172 61.71 -11.88 78.43
CA THR A 172 62.76 -12.67 79.13
C THR A 172 62.38 -13.73 80.19
N GLN A 173 62.68 -15.00 79.87
CA GLN A 173 63.46 -15.85 80.79
C GLN A 173 64.20 -16.99 80.06
N ALA A 174 65.31 -17.44 80.66
CA ALA A 174 66.16 -18.51 80.13
C ALA A 174 66.47 -19.55 81.23
N VAL A 175 66.76 -20.79 80.84
CA VAL A 175 67.22 -21.86 81.74
C VAL A 175 68.37 -22.62 81.06
N ALA A 176 69.43 -22.95 81.82
CA ALA A 176 70.59 -23.66 81.31
C ALA A 176 71.22 -24.59 82.37
N ALA A 177 71.69 -25.76 81.93
CA ALA A 177 72.65 -26.64 82.63
C ALA A 177 73.30 -27.56 81.56
N VAL A 178 74.61 -27.63 81.29
CA VAL A 178 75.82 -27.84 82.12
C VAL A 178 76.23 -29.34 82.19
N VAL A 179 77.52 -29.59 82.48
CA VAL A 179 78.31 -30.85 82.37
C VAL A 179 78.88 -31.04 80.95
N SER A 180 80.15 -31.39 80.72
CA SER A 180 81.25 -31.80 81.63
C SER A 180 82.49 -30.87 81.54
N SER A 181 83.69 -31.36 81.87
CA SER A 181 84.99 -30.66 81.68
C SER A 181 86.16 -31.65 81.69
N ALA A 182 87.32 -31.26 81.14
CA ALA A 182 88.61 -31.95 81.30
C ALA A 182 89.72 -30.90 81.58
N ARG A 183 90.84 -31.33 82.20
CA ARG A 183 91.86 -30.41 82.77
C ARG A 183 93.22 -31.11 82.91
N ARG A 184 94.30 -30.31 82.91
CA ARG A 184 95.72 -30.68 83.15
C ARG A 184 96.42 -31.45 82.01
N ASP A 185 97.75 -31.42 81.88
CA ASP A 185 98.81 -30.79 82.71
C ASP A 185 99.67 -29.77 81.91
N ALA A 186 100.77 -29.26 82.48
CA ALA A 186 101.59 -28.17 81.93
C ALA A 186 103.07 -28.52 81.78
N GLU A 187 103.74 -27.94 80.78
CA GLU A 187 105.21 -27.83 80.71
C GLU A 187 105.63 -26.60 79.87
N GLU A 188 106.72 -25.95 80.27
CA GLU A 188 107.51 -24.94 79.55
C GLU A 188 108.94 -25.53 79.38
N PRO A 189 109.86 -25.03 78.51
CA PRO A 189 109.97 -23.62 78.06
C PRO A 189 110.36 -23.38 76.58
N ALA A 190 110.38 -22.09 76.19
CA ALA A 190 111.04 -21.50 75.02
C ALA A 190 110.53 -21.93 73.62
N ASP A 191 110.60 -21.10 72.57
CA ASP A 191 111.43 -19.91 72.34
C ASP A 191 110.63 -18.77 71.66
N THR A 192 111.19 -17.55 71.61
CA THR A 192 110.48 -16.37 71.09
C THR A 192 110.49 -16.29 69.56
N VAL A 193 109.30 -16.23 68.95
CA VAL A 193 109.10 -15.68 67.60
C VAL A 193 108.02 -14.61 67.66
N ALA A 194 108.35 -13.39 67.24
CA ALA A 194 107.38 -12.31 67.14
C ALA A 194 106.45 -12.58 65.94
N ALA A 195 105.14 -12.69 66.18
CA ALA A 195 104.15 -12.67 65.12
C ALA A 195 104.25 -11.32 64.40
N ALA A 196 104.48 -11.34 63.08
CA ALA A 196 104.57 -10.12 62.29
C ALA A 196 103.21 -9.41 62.26
N ASN A 197 103.22 -8.10 62.49
CA ASN A 197 102.03 -7.27 62.39
C ASN A 197 101.68 -7.08 60.91
N VAL A 198 100.87 -7.99 60.36
CA VAL A 198 100.39 -7.93 58.96
C VAL A 198 99.63 -6.61 58.78
N ALA A 199 100.02 -5.83 57.78
CA ALA A 199 99.37 -4.56 57.48
C ALA A 199 98.10 -4.82 56.68
N ASN A 200 96.95 -4.60 57.32
CA ASN A 200 95.61 -4.80 56.79
C ASN A 200 95.42 -4.14 55.41
N SER A 201 95.09 -4.95 54.41
CA SER A 201 94.78 -4.51 53.04
C SER A 201 93.36 -3.94 52.97
N ALA A 202 93.08 -3.03 52.03
CA ALA A 202 91.71 -2.63 51.75
C ALA A 202 91.09 -3.56 50.67
N PRO A 203 89.78 -3.87 50.75
CA PRO A 203 89.13 -4.74 49.78
C PRO A 203 89.13 -4.13 48.37
N THR A 204 89.24 -4.98 47.36
CA THR A 204 88.97 -4.60 45.96
C THR A 204 87.48 -4.73 45.66
N VAL A 205 86.94 -3.97 44.71
CA VAL A 205 85.48 -3.88 44.48
C VAL A 205 85.15 -3.88 42.98
N THR A 206 84.17 -4.71 42.59
CA THR A 206 83.62 -4.83 41.24
C THR A 206 82.12 -4.56 41.26
N THR A 207 81.58 -3.87 40.25
CA THR A 207 80.16 -3.46 40.21
C THR A 207 79.45 -3.92 38.93
N SER A 208 78.28 -4.55 39.07
CA SER A 208 77.29 -4.71 38.00
C SER A 208 76.08 -3.79 38.27
N VAL A 209 75.49 -3.27 37.21
CA VAL A 209 74.26 -2.47 37.23
C VAL A 209 73.37 -2.99 36.11
N ASP A 210 72.18 -3.47 36.48
CA ASP A 210 71.28 -4.08 35.53
C ASP A 210 70.50 -3.02 34.73
N ARG A 211 69.74 -3.45 33.73
CA ARG A 211 68.86 -2.55 32.97
C ARG A 211 67.67 -2.15 33.85
N PRO A 212 67.34 -0.85 34.00
CA PRO A 212 66.14 -0.45 34.74
C PRO A 212 64.88 -1.04 34.13
N ASP A 213 63.98 -1.51 34.97
CA ASP A 213 62.63 -1.92 34.55
C ASP A 213 61.88 -0.72 33.95
N GLY A 214 61.24 -0.93 32.79
CA GLY A 214 60.59 0.15 32.04
C GLY A 214 59.36 0.72 32.74
N LEU A 215 58.62 -0.10 33.48
CA LEU A 215 57.35 0.30 34.10
C LEU A 215 57.57 1.00 35.44
N THR A 216 58.35 0.40 36.34
CA THR A 216 58.62 0.87 37.71
C THR A 216 59.83 1.80 37.80
N GLY A 217 60.81 1.64 36.90
CA GLY A 217 62.10 2.32 36.96
C GLY A 217 63.08 1.74 37.98
N VAL A 218 62.73 0.63 38.65
CA VAL A 218 63.62 -0.06 39.59
C VAL A 218 64.85 -0.59 38.84
N THR A 219 66.02 -0.48 39.47
CA THR A 219 67.30 -0.98 38.93
C THR A 219 68.03 -1.74 40.02
N ASP A 220 68.34 -3.02 39.79
CA ASP A 220 69.17 -3.79 40.70
C ASP A 220 70.67 -3.62 40.37
N VAL A 221 71.48 -3.68 41.42
CA VAL A 221 72.89 -3.33 41.43
C VAL A 221 73.61 -4.33 42.33
N THR A 222 74.64 -4.97 41.80
CA THR A 222 75.45 -5.94 42.55
C THR A 222 76.85 -5.40 42.71
N VAL A 223 77.31 -5.29 43.96
CA VAL A 223 78.65 -4.84 44.33
C VAL A 223 79.37 -5.98 45.03
N ILE A 224 80.37 -6.56 44.37
CA ILE A 224 81.18 -7.67 44.90
C ILE A 224 82.50 -7.10 45.39
N GLY A 225 82.82 -7.33 46.65
CA GLY A 225 84.12 -7.05 47.25
C GLY A 225 84.95 -8.33 47.41
N GLU A 226 86.24 -8.24 47.14
CA GLU A 226 87.23 -9.29 47.44
C GLU A 226 88.30 -8.73 48.38
N ASP A 227 88.46 -9.36 49.54
CA ASP A 227 89.42 -8.95 50.57
C ASP A 227 90.72 -9.78 50.50
N PRO A 228 91.91 -9.14 50.39
CA PRO A 228 93.19 -9.87 50.30
C PRO A 228 93.60 -10.62 51.58
N ASP A 229 93.14 -10.18 52.75
CA ASP A 229 93.46 -10.78 54.06
C ASP A 229 92.36 -11.76 54.53
N GLY A 230 91.25 -11.83 53.79
CA GLY A 230 90.14 -12.79 53.98
C GLY A 230 89.06 -12.31 54.94
N ASP A 231 88.96 -11.00 55.19
CA ASP A 231 88.07 -10.43 56.20
C ASP A 231 86.60 -10.28 55.77
N ALA A 232 85.73 -10.21 56.78
CA ALA A 232 84.28 -10.20 56.61
C ALA A 232 83.77 -8.83 56.15
N LEU A 233 83.45 -8.71 54.86
CA LEU A 233 83.07 -7.45 54.24
C LEU A 233 81.64 -6.99 54.60
N SER A 234 81.52 -5.69 54.82
CA SER A 234 80.26 -4.98 55.06
C SER A 234 80.02 -3.90 53.99
N TYR A 235 78.79 -3.82 53.49
CA TYR A 235 78.43 -3.00 52.34
C TYR A 235 77.46 -1.88 52.74
N THR A 236 77.78 -0.64 52.40
CA THR A 236 76.94 0.55 52.73
C THR A 236 76.80 1.46 51.52
N ALA A 237 75.62 2.03 51.29
CA ALA A 237 75.36 2.97 50.21
C ALA A 237 75.02 4.37 50.73
N ASP A 238 75.58 5.39 50.09
CA ASP A 238 75.19 6.78 50.29
C ASP A 238 73.79 7.06 49.72
N ARG A 239 73.19 8.17 50.17
CA ARG A 239 71.91 8.64 49.62
C ARG A 239 72.07 9.09 48.18
N ALA A 240 71.43 8.38 47.26
CA ALA A 240 71.23 8.82 45.88
C ALA A 240 70.38 10.12 45.84
N ARG A 241 70.45 10.87 44.74
CA ARG A 241 69.91 12.26 44.66
C ARG A 241 68.47 12.32 44.17
N PHE A 242 68.05 11.31 43.43
CA PHE A 242 66.80 11.23 42.67
C PHE A 242 66.04 9.92 42.93
N GLY A 243 66.54 9.07 43.82
CA GLY A 243 65.92 7.82 44.23
C GLY A 243 66.32 7.38 45.63
N ARG A 244 65.75 6.26 46.06
CA ARG A 244 66.11 5.52 47.27
C ARG A 244 66.97 4.33 46.88
N VAL A 245 68.07 4.11 47.59
CA VAL A 245 68.83 2.86 47.55
C VAL A 245 68.47 2.07 48.80
N ILE A 246 68.21 0.77 48.65
CA ILE A 246 68.15 -0.20 49.75
C ILE A 246 69.22 -1.25 49.45
N GLY A 247 70.01 -1.62 50.45
CA GLY A 247 70.97 -2.72 50.36
C GLY A 247 70.64 -3.83 51.35
N ASP A 248 71.03 -5.06 51.02
CA ASP A 248 70.95 -6.23 51.90
C ASP A 248 72.03 -6.24 53.00
N GLY A 249 73.13 -5.51 52.78
CA GLY A 249 74.33 -5.49 53.62
C GLY A 249 75.41 -6.50 53.19
N THR A 250 75.11 -7.36 52.23
CA THR A 250 75.97 -8.42 51.66
C THR A 250 76.41 -8.19 50.21
N GLY A 251 75.89 -7.15 49.54
CA GLY A 251 76.39 -6.65 48.25
C GLY A 251 75.31 -6.39 47.20
N ALA A 252 74.07 -6.83 47.43
CA ALA A 252 72.93 -6.54 46.54
C ALA A 252 72.23 -5.24 46.96
N PHE A 253 71.95 -4.39 45.97
CA PHE A 253 71.30 -3.10 46.16
C PHE A 253 70.19 -2.89 45.13
N THR A 254 69.01 -2.50 45.59
CA THR A 254 67.89 -2.08 44.73
C THR A 254 67.79 -0.56 44.75
N TYR A 255 67.93 0.06 43.57
CA TYR A 255 67.68 1.48 43.35
C TYR A 255 66.25 1.70 42.87
N THR A 256 65.50 2.56 43.57
CA THR A 256 64.15 3.00 43.20
C THR A 256 64.14 4.51 42.97
N PRO A 257 64.08 5.02 41.73
CA PRO A 257 63.94 6.45 41.46
C PRO A 257 62.57 6.97 41.94
N THR A 258 62.51 8.22 42.39
CA THR A 258 61.22 8.80 42.82
C THR A 258 60.31 9.10 41.62
N SER A 259 59.00 9.03 41.80
CA SER A 259 58.02 9.36 40.74
C SER A 259 58.22 10.78 40.20
N PHE A 260 58.63 11.73 41.05
CA PHE A 260 58.97 13.10 40.65
C PHE A 260 60.25 13.15 39.80
N SER A 261 61.29 12.39 40.18
CA SER A 261 62.51 12.28 39.38
C SER A 261 62.29 11.60 38.04
N ARG A 262 61.46 10.55 37.99
CA ARG A 262 61.02 9.93 36.71
C ARG A 262 60.21 10.89 35.84
N LEU A 263 59.34 11.71 36.44
CA LEU A 263 58.60 12.76 35.72
C LEU A 263 59.55 13.85 35.18
N LEU A 264 60.59 14.23 35.93
CA LEU A 264 61.55 15.26 35.49
C LEU A 264 62.60 14.73 34.49
N ALA A 265 63.00 13.45 34.58
CA ALA A 265 63.95 12.82 33.65
C ALA A 265 63.49 12.95 32.18
N ARG A 266 62.17 12.97 31.95
CA ARG A 266 61.52 13.33 30.69
C ARG A 266 62.08 14.62 30.08
N PHE A 267 62.02 15.72 30.82
CA PHE A 267 62.31 17.08 30.35
C PHE A 267 63.76 17.55 30.59
N LEU A 268 64.44 16.98 31.59
CA LEU A 268 65.73 17.46 32.08
C LEU A 268 66.81 16.37 31.90
N PRO A 269 67.67 16.46 30.86
CA PRO A 269 68.66 15.42 30.55
C PRO A 269 69.61 15.08 31.70
N PHE A 270 69.93 16.05 32.56
CA PHE A 270 70.79 15.85 33.73
C PHE A 270 70.15 15.02 34.88
N ILE A 271 68.86 14.66 34.76
CA ILE A 271 68.13 13.81 35.70
C ILE A 271 67.94 12.39 35.11
N ARG A 272 68.34 12.14 33.86
CA ARG A 272 68.27 10.79 33.25
C ARG A 272 69.29 9.79 33.82
N SER A 273 70.15 10.22 34.75
CA SER A 273 70.94 9.32 35.60
C SER A 273 71.07 9.85 37.03
N ASP A 274 71.21 8.92 37.97
CA ASP A 274 71.55 9.19 39.37
C ASP A 274 72.89 8.52 39.70
N ARG A 275 73.48 8.93 40.83
CA ARG A 275 74.75 8.37 41.30
C ARG A 275 74.86 8.40 42.82
N PHE A 276 75.37 7.30 43.36
CA PHE A 276 75.63 7.12 44.77
C PHE A 276 76.96 6.37 44.95
N ALA A 277 77.64 6.61 46.06
CA ALA A 277 78.78 5.81 46.46
C ALA A 277 78.29 4.53 47.18
N VAL A 278 78.91 3.40 46.87
CA VAL A 278 78.87 2.19 47.70
C VAL A 278 80.24 2.02 48.31
N THR A 279 80.31 1.98 49.64
CA THR A 279 81.53 1.79 50.40
C THR A 279 81.53 0.40 51.02
N VAL A 280 82.59 -0.35 50.73
CA VAL A 280 82.87 -1.69 51.23
C VAL A 280 83.96 -1.59 52.29
N SER A 281 83.74 -2.23 53.44
CA SER A 281 84.59 -2.12 54.63
C SER A 281 84.88 -3.49 55.23
N ASP A 282 86.14 -3.75 55.57
CA ASP A 282 86.64 -4.95 56.24
C ASP A 282 86.42 -4.97 57.77
N GLY A 283 85.93 -3.86 58.34
CA GLY A 283 85.74 -3.69 59.79
C GLY A 283 87.03 -3.53 60.61
N ARG A 284 88.21 -3.52 59.96
CA ARG A 284 89.54 -3.38 60.57
C ARG A 284 90.25 -2.07 60.19
N GLY A 285 89.85 -1.43 59.09
CA GLY A 285 90.29 -0.08 58.73
C GLY A 285 90.50 0.15 57.23
N GLY A 286 90.48 -0.89 56.40
CA GLY A 286 90.48 -0.79 54.95
C GLY A 286 89.06 -0.52 54.43
N VAL A 287 88.94 0.52 53.61
CA VAL A 287 87.69 0.90 52.97
C VAL A 287 87.91 1.25 51.51
N THR A 288 87.05 0.72 50.65
CA THR A 288 87.05 1.03 49.22
C THR A 288 85.65 1.49 48.82
N SER A 289 85.58 2.62 48.11
CA SER A 289 84.32 3.24 47.70
C SER A 289 84.24 3.32 46.18
N THR A 290 83.13 2.85 45.62
CA THR A 290 82.85 2.84 44.18
C THR A 290 81.62 3.71 43.87
N THR A 291 81.61 4.40 42.73
CA THR A 291 80.48 5.24 42.32
C THR A 291 79.57 4.45 41.38
N VAL A 292 78.44 3.99 41.90
CA VAL A 292 77.37 3.42 41.08
C VAL A 292 76.67 4.55 40.33
N THR A 293 76.38 4.33 39.05
CA THR A 293 75.55 5.23 38.22
C THR A 293 74.39 4.44 37.65
N THR A 294 73.15 4.82 37.98
CA THR A 294 71.92 4.20 37.46
C THR A 294 71.26 5.12 36.44
N MET A 295 70.53 4.56 35.47
CA MET A 295 69.71 5.34 34.54
C MET A 295 68.30 5.52 35.12
N ILE A 296 67.74 6.73 35.01
CA ILE A 296 66.34 6.99 35.35
C ILE A 296 65.52 6.96 34.05
N VAL A 297 64.73 5.90 33.87
CA VAL A 297 63.71 5.87 32.83
C VAL A 297 62.57 6.84 33.19
N PRO A 298 62.03 7.61 32.22
CA PRO A 298 60.88 8.49 32.46
C PRO A 298 59.69 7.76 33.09
N LEU A 299 58.78 8.52 33.71
CA LEU A 299 57.50 7.99 34.15
C LEU A 299 56.60 7.82 32.92
N ASN A 300 56.17 6.59 32.65
CA ASN A 300 55.30 6.25 31.54
C ASN A 300 53.95 5.72 32.07
N SER A 301 52.85 6.11 31.43
CA SER A 301 51.49 5.65 31.74
C SER A 301 50.77 5.38 30.43
N ALA A 302 50.12 4.22 30.29
CA ALA A 302 49.45 3.88 29.03
C ALA A 302 48.42 4.95 28.58
N PRO A 303 48.30 5.19 27.25
CA PRO A 303 47.34 6.14 26.70
C PRO A 303 45.90 5.87 27.12
N ARG A 304 45.05 6.90 27.15
CA ARG A 304 43.63 6.76 27.51
C ARG A 304 42.72 7.27 26.41
N ALA A 305 41.62 6.56 26.17
CA ALA A 305 40.58 7.01 25.24
C ALA A 305 40.03 8.38 25.67
N ARG A 306 39.95 9.32 24.72
CA ARG A 306 39.30 10.63 24.89
C ARG A 306 37.89 10.63 24.29
N GLY A 307 37.69 9.88 23.22
CA GLY A 307 36.39 9.72 22.56
C GLY A 307 36.51 9.10 21.17
N THR A 308 35.45 8.42 20.76
CA THR A 308 35.31 7.78 19.45
C THR A 308 34.14 8.41 18.70
N THR A 309 34.34 8.75 17.43
CA THR A 309 33.30 9.20 16.51
C THR A 309 33.11 8.13 15.45
N VAL A 310 31.86 7.71 15.23
CA VAL A 310 31.46 6.74 14.20
C VAL A 310 30.44 7.43 13.31
N ASN A 311 30.68 7.49 12.01
CA ASN A 311 29.75 8.08 11.05
C ASN A 311 28.67 7.07 10.65
N THR A 312 27.58 7.54 10.05
CA THR A 312 26.60 6.64 9.41
C THR A 312 27.24 5.85 8.26
N PRO A 313 26.80 4.60 8.00
CA PRO A 313 27.23 3.86 6.82
C PRO A 313 27.00 4.62 5.52
N ALA A 314 27.93 4.52 4.58
CA ALA A 314 27.80 5.09 3.24
C ALA A 314 26.75 4.34 2.42
N ALA A 315 25.90 5.07 1.70
CA ALA A 315 24.91 4.49 0.78
C ALA A 315 25.59 3.63 -0.30
N GLY A 316 24.90 2.59 -0.76
CA GLY A 316 25.42 1.61 -1.74
C GLY A 316 26.42 0.63 -1.15
N THR A 317 27.55 1.10 -0.61
CA THR A 317 28.67 0.25 -0.12
C THR A 317 28.51 -0.26 1.32
N GLY A 318 27.77 0.45 2.18
CA GLY A 318 27.68 0.15 3.61
C GLY A 318 28.94 0.48 4.41
N ALA A 319 29.98 1.08 3.80
CA ALA A 319 31.24 1.39 4.47
C ALA A 319 31.07 2.48 5.54
N VAL A 320 31.62 2.24 6.73
CA VAL A 320 31.57 3.15 7.89
C VAL A 320 32.93 3.82 8.06
N THR A 321 32.94 5.14 8.19
CA THR A 321 34.15 5.89 8.55
C THR A 321 34.05 6.43 9.97
N GLY A 322 35.18 6.73 10.59
CA GLY A 322 35.19 7.35 11.90
C GLY A 322 36.57 7.75 12.39
N ARG A 323 36.65 8.12 13.67
CA ARG A 323 37.89 8.52 14.32
C ARG A 323 37.90 8.14 15.79
N VAL A 324 38.98 7.50 16.22
CA VAL A 324 39.34 7.36 17.63
C VAL A 324 40.26 8.50 18.03
N THR A 325 40.06 9.04 19.22
CA THR A 325 40.96 10.02 19.83
C THR A 325 41.37 9.56 21.23
N ALA A 326 42.63 9.80 21.56
CA ALA A 326 43.23 9.43 22.84
C ALA A 326 44.05 10.61 23.40
N VAL A 327 44.35 10.54 24.69
CA VAL A 327 45.23 11.46 25.42
C VAL A 327 46.18 10.65 26.29
N ASP A 328 47.38 11.18 26.43
CA ASP A 328 48.39 10.56 27.27
C ASP A 328 48.46 11.24 28.64
N PRO A 329 48.47 10.52 29.78
CA PRO A 329 48.56 11.12 31.12
C PRO A 329 49.89 11.85 31.38
N ASN A 330 50.99 11.41 30.76
CA ASN A 330 52.32 11.97 30.87
C ASN A 330 52.67 12.93 29.71
N TRP A 331 51.73 13.15 28.79
CA TRP A 331 51.83 13.98 27.59
C TRP A 331 52.79 13.40 26.54
N ASP A 332 52.80 12.07 26.39
CA ASP A 332 53.56 11.37 25.36
C ASP A 332 53.01 11.48 23.95
N LYS A 333 53.92 11.31 22.98
CA LYS A 333 53.59 11.33 21.55
C LYS A 333 52.88 10.03 21.18
N LEU A 334 51.56 10.12 21.01
CA LEU A 334 50.73 8.99 20.60
C LEU A 334 50.95 8.60 19.14
N SER A 335 50.93 7.29 18.88
CA SER A 335 50.85 6.68 17.56
C SER A 335 49.69 5.69 17.51
N PHE A 336 48.80 5.84 16.53
CA PHE A 336 47.79 4.81 16.24
C PHE A 336 48.43 3.74 15.38
N VAL A 337 48.37 2.48 15.83
CA VAL A 337 48.96 1.36 15.06
C VAL A 337 48.07 1.12 13.85
N GLY A 338 48.62 1.36 12.66
CA GLY A 338 47.92 1.20 11.38
C GLY A 338 47.76 -0.27 10.99
N ALA A 339 47.06 -1.05 11.80
CA ALA A 339 46.69 -2.41 11.47
C ALA A 339 45.48 -2.42 10.53
N THR A 340 45.61 -3.10 9.40
CA THR A 340 44.45 -3.60 8.67
C THR A 340 44.03 -4.90 9.34
N THR A 341 42.85 -4.95 9.92
CA THR A 341 42.31 -6.14 10.60
C THR A 341 41.05 -6.63 9.89
N GLN A 342 40.84 -7.94 9.91
CA GLN A 342 39.56 -8.54 9.53
C GLN A 342 38.77 -8.89 10.79
N THR A 343 37.48 -8.62 10.77
CA THR A 343 36.50 -9.20 11.70
C THR A 343 35.77 -10.34 10.99
N ALA A 344 34.87 -11.03 11.69
CA ALA A 344 33.97 -12.00 11.05
C ALA A 344 32.98 -11.36 10.05
N LYS A 345 32.86 -10.02 10.02
CA LYS A 345 31.82 -9.30 9.27
C LYS A 345 32.34 -8.24 8.30
N GLY A 346 33.63 -7.90 8.34
CA GLY A 346 34.21 -6.89 7.45
C GLY A 346 35.71 -6.71 7.61
N SER A 347 36.26 -5.72 6.89
CA SER A 347 37.64 -5.29 7.00
C SER A 347 37.74 -3.89 7.60
N VAL A 348 38.72 -3.68 8.47
CA VAL A 348 39.02 -2.40 9.12
C VAL A 348 40.39 -1.94 8.64
N THR A 349 40.50 -0.69 8.21
CA THR A 349 41.78 -0.01 7.96
C THR A 349 41.91 1.18 8.89
N VAL A 350 42.89 1.14 9.80
CA VAL A 350 43.21 2.24 10.72
C VAL A 350 44.38 3.08 10.18
N ASN A 351 44.26 4.40 10.25
CA ASN A 351 45.30 5.35 9.86
C ASN A 351 46.04 5.88 11.10
N GLY A 352 47.33 6.21 10.98
CA GLY A 352 48.18 6.68 12.09
C GLY A 352 47.76 7.99 12.78
N ASN A 353 46.70 8.66 12.31
CA ASN A 353 46.08 9.86 12.89
C ASN A 353 44.80 9.55 13.71
N GLY A 354 44.44 8.27 13.83
CA GLY A 354 43.26 7.76 14.52
C GLY A 354 41.99 7.63 13.66
N THR A 355 42.00 8.02 12.37
CA THR A 355 40.83 7.81 11.48
C THR A 355 40.79 6.38 10.96
N PHE A 356 39.59 5.81 10.86
CA PHE A 356 39.39 4.44 10.36
C PHE A 356 38.32 4.39 9.27
N THR A 357 38.39 3.33 8.46
CA THR A 357 37.32 2.87 7.57
C THR A 357 37.05 1.40 7.88
N TYR A 358 35.79 1.06 8.11
CA TYR A 358 35.28 -0.31 8.16
C TYR A 358 34.41 -0.58 6.93
N THR A 359 34.66 -1.68 6.24
CA THR A 359 33.88 -2.14 5.09
C THR A 359 33.26 -3.51 5.42
N PRO A 360 31.94 -3.60 5.63
CA PRO A 360 31.28 -4.89 5.85
C PRO A 360 31.32 -5.76 4.58
N THR A 361 31.35 -7.08 4.75
CA THR A 361 31.21 -8.04 3.65
C THR A 361 29.79 -8.05 3.09
N ALA A 362 29.61 -8.49 1.84
CA ALA A 362 28.28 -8.67 1.25
C ALA A 362 27.41 -9.59 2.12
N ALA A 363 27.94 -10.77 2.50
CA ALA A 363 27.26 -11.71 3.38
C ALA A 363 26.81 -11.10 4.72
N ALA A 364 27.62 -10.26 5.37
CA ALA A 364 27.23 -9.60 6.62
C ALA A 364 26.14 -8.53 6.42
N ARG A 365 26.09 -7.87 5.25
CA ARG A 365 25.01 -6.94 4.89
C ARG A 365 23.72 -7.67 4.53
N HIS A 366 23.81 -8.85 3.91
CA HIS A 366 22.69 -9.73 3.62
C HIS A 366 22.07 -10.26 4.92
N GLN A 367 22.89 -10.84 5.80
CA GLN A 367 22.42 -11.28 7.13
C GLN A 367 21.83 -10.13 7.97
N ALA A 368 22.29 -8.89 7.80
CA ALA A 368 21.69 -7.71 8.43
C ALA A 368 20.31 -7.31 7.85
N ALA A 369 19.97 -7.77 6.64
CA ALA A 369 18.70 -7.53 5.94
C ALA A 369 17.58 -8.51 6.31
N ALA A 370 17.90 -9.68 6.89
CA ALA A 370 16.89 -10.67 7.26
C ALA A 370 15.79 -10.06 8.14
N ILE A 371 14.53 -10.39 7.87
CA ILE A 371 13.39 -9.92 8.67
C ILE A 371 13.48 -10.38 10.13
N THR A 372 14.16 -11.50 10.37
CA THR A 372 14.46 -12.09 11.68
C THR A 372 15.79 -11.62 12.30
N ALA A 373 16.61 -10.84 11.58
CA ALA A 373 17.95 -10.49 12.05
C ALA A 373 17.93 -9.72 13.39
N SER A 374 18.93 -9.98 14.21
CA SER A 374 19.06 -9.43 15.56
C SER A 374 19.78 -8.06 15.57
N PRO A 375 19.90 -7.39 16.73
CA PRO A 375 20.80 -6.25 16.89
C PRO A 375 22.27 -6.60 16.69
N ALA A 376 22.66 -7.85 16.99
CA ALA A 376 24.03 -8.31 16.78
C ALA A 376 24.34 -8.41 15.28
N ASP A 377 23.42 -8.92 14.45
CA ASP A 377 23.63 -9.10 13.01
C ASP A 377 23.83 -7.76 12.29
N ARG A 378 23.10 -6.72 12.72
CA ARG A 378 23.20 -5.34 12.21
C ARG A 378 24.35 -4.53 12.82
N SER A 379 25.28 -5.16 13.54
CA SER A 379 26.46 -4.51 14.09
C SER A 379 27.73 -5.38 14.04
N ASP A 380 28.88 -4.72 14.18
CA ASP A 380 30.18 -5.36 14.33
C ASP A 380 31.06 -4.56 15.31
N MET A 381 32.12 -5.20 15.83
CA MET A 381 33.00 -4.62 16.84
C MET A 381 34.47 -4.98 16.59
N PHE A 382 35.32 -3.96 16.58
CA PHE A 382 36.77 -4.10 16.52
C PHE A 382 37.46 -3.26 17.61
N ARG A 383 38.79 -3.31 17.64
CA ARG A 383 39.63 -2.52 18.56
C ARG A 383 40.64 -1.69 17.77
N VAL A 384 40.99 -0.53 18.32
CA VAL A 384 41.97 0.40 17.76
C VAL A 384 43.08 0.59 18.78
N ALA A 385 44.25 0.06 18.45
CA ALA A 385 45.46 0.18 19.25
C ALA A 385 46.06 1.59 19.16
N VAL A 386 46.31 2.20 20.32
CA VAL A 386 47.10 3.44 20.45
C VAL A 386 48.26 3.21 21.40
N ALA A 387 49.47 3.55 20.94
CA ALA A 387 50.73 3.40 21.66
C ALA A 387 51.34 4.76 22.01
N ASP A 388 52.11 4.82 23.10
CA ASP A 388 53.02 5.92 23.41
C ASP A 388 54.42 5.73 22.78
N GLU A 389 55.37 6.65 23.05
CA GLU A 389 56.74 6.57 22.52
C GLU A 389 57.69 5.65 23.33
N TYR A 390 57.22 5.05 24.42
CA TYR A 390 57.97 4.17 25.33
C TYR A 390 57.49 2.70 25.30
N GLY A 391 56.37 2.42 24.63
CA GLY A 391 55.88 1.08 24.28
C GLY A 391 54.64 0.60 25.02
N ALA A 392 53.94 1.42 25.82
CA ALA A 392 52.65 0.99 26.38
C ALA A 392 51.50 1.25 25.40
N VAL A 393 50.54 0.32 25.36
CA VAL A 393 49.47 0.26 24.34
C VAL A 393 48.12 0.14 25.02
N THR A 394 47.12 0.85 24.48
CA THR A 394 45.72 0.76 24.90
C THR A 394 44.83 0.41 23.72
N GLU A 395 43.99 -0.62 23.89
CA GLU A 395 43.03 -1.10 22.90
C GLU A 395 41.66 -0.45 23.08
N ILE A 396 41.29 0.48 22.19
CA ILE A 396 40.03 1.22 22.27
C ILE A 396 38.95 0.48 21.45
N PRO A 397 37.86 -0.01 22.07
CA PRO A 397 36.79 -0.67 21.33
C PRO A 397 36.01 0.32 20.45
N VAL A 398 35.62 -0.14 19.26
CA VAL A 398 34.78 0.59 18.31
C VAL A 398 33.68 -0.35 17.81
N THR A 399 32.44 0.06 18.01
CA THR A 399 31.25 -0.63 17.47
C THR A 399 30.74 0.15 16.26
N VAL A 400 30.40 -0.57 15.19
CA VAL A 400 29.92 -0.01 13.93
C VAL A 400 28.58 -0.65 13.55
N ALA A 401 27.69 0.13 12.94
CA ALA A 401 26.45 -0.38 12.37
C ALA A 401 26.70 -0.95 10.97
N ILE A 402 26.10 -2.09 10.66
CA ILE A 402 26.10 -2.66 9.31
C ILE A 402 24.85 -2.16 8.60
N SER A 403 25.01 -1.52 7.44
CA SER A 403 23.87 -1.21 6.57
C SER A 403 23.38 -2.49 5.89
N PRO A 404 22.11 -2.89 6.07
CA PRO A 404 21.49 -3.95 5.30
C PRO A 404 21.66 -3.75 3.79
N PHE A 405 21.67 -4.87 3.07
CA PHE A 405 21.58 -4.94 1.61
C PHE A 405 21.16 -6.33 1.18
N ASN A 406 20.21 -6.40 0.25
CA ASN A 406 19.64 -7.62 -0.31
C ASN A 406 19.12 -7.28 -1.72
N THR A 407 19.19 -8.21 -2.66
CA THR A 407 18.71 -8.08 -4.04
C THR A 407 17.35 -8.75 -4.18
N ALA A 408 16.28 -7.96 -4.36
CA ALA A 408 14.93 -8.52 -4.46
C ALA A 408 14.78 -9.55 -5.59
N PRO A 409 14.01 -10.64 -5.37
CA PRO A 409 13.92 -11.75 -6.30
C PRO A 409 13.26 -11.38 -7.63
N THR A 410 13.55 -12.19 -8.64
CA THR A 410 12.92 -12.16 -9.97
C THR A 410 12.08 -13.41 -10.18
N GLY A 411 11.20 -13.43 -11.18
CA GLY A 411 10.40 -14.63 -11.46
C GLY A 411 9.45 -14.51 -12.65
N GLY A 412 8.83 -15.63 -13.02
CA GLY A 412 7.88 -15.72 -14.12
C GLY A 412 6.83 -16.81 -13.90
N ALA A 413 5.71 -16.72 -14.62
CA ALA A 413 4.61 -17.66 -14.55
C ALA A 413 4.60 -18.65 -15.73
N THR A 414 4.26 -19.90 -15.43
CA THR A 414 3.94 -20.93 -16.41
C THR A 414 2.54 -21.47 -16.12
N VAL A 415 1.72 -21.63 -17.16
CA VAL A 415 0.34 -22.12 -17.05
C VAL A 415 0.10 -23.22 -18.07
N ASN A 416 -0.59 -24.28 -17.64
CA ASN A 416 -0.97 -25.41 -18.48
C ASN A 416 -2.28 -25.11 -19.23
N ALA A 417 -2.60 -25.94 -20.23
CA ALA A 417 -3.92 -25.91 -20.85
C ALA A 417 -5.02 -26.24 -19.83
N PRO A 418 -6.19 -25.57 -19.88
CA PRO A 418 -7.29 -25.86 -18.96
C PRO A 418 -7.84 -27.28 -19.12
N ASN A 419 -8.30 -27.88 -18.03
CA ASN A 419 -8.98 -29.19 -18.07
C ASN A 419 -10.31 -29.07 -18.83
N ALA A 420 -10.46 -29.82 -19.93
CA ALA A 420 -11.62 -29.74 -20.82
C ALA A 420 -12.99 -30.12 -20.19
N THR A 421 -12.99 -30.73 -18.99
CA THR A 421 -14.20 -31.08 -18.25
C THR A 421 -14.46 -30.10 -17.10
N SER A 422 -13.47 -29.84 -16.24
CA SER A 422 -13.66 -28.99 -15.04
C SER A 422 -13.29 -27.52 -15.23
N GLY A 423 -12.64 -27.15 -16.33
CA GLY A 423 -12.08 -25.81 -16.55
C GLY A 423 -10.86 -25.47 -15.68
N VAL A 424 -10.45 -26.35 -14.76
CA VAL A 424 -9.33 -26.11 -13.83
C VAL A 424 -8.02 -25.95 -14.60
N VAL A 425 -7.27 -24.90 -14.26
CA VAL A 425 -5.93 -24.59 -14.79
C VAL A 425 -4.90 -24.84 -13.70
N THR A 426 -3.80 -25.52 -14.03
CA THR A 426 -2.64 -25.66 -13.15
C THR A 426 -1.44 -24.96 -13.76
N GLY A 427 -0.42 -24.69 -12.94
CA GLY A 427 0.81 -24.06 -13.38
C GLY A 427 1.82 -23.92 -12.24
N ALA A 428 2.86 -23.13 -12.47
CA ALA A 428 3.79 -22.72 -11.43
C ALA A 428 4.30 -21.30 -11.68
N VAL A 429 4.45 -20.52 -10.62
CA VAL A 429 5.27 -19.31 -10.60
C VAL A 429 6.63 -19.71 -10.06
N ILE A 430 7.68 -19.46 -10.84
CA ILE A 430 9.05 -19.84 -10.49
C ILE A 430 9.86 -18.55 -10.34
N GLY A 431 10.42 -18.37 -9.15
CA GLY A 431 11.34 -17.29 -8.83
C GLY A 431 12.81 -17.72 -8.83
N THR A 432 13.67 -16.73 -8.98
CA THR A 432 15.13 -16.85 -8.84
C THR A 432 15.67 -15.66 -8.06
N ASP A 433 16.54 -15.96 -7.09
CA ASP A 433 17.18 -14.99 -6.23
C ASP A 433 18.67 -14.81 -6.58
N ALA A 434 19.22 -13.63 -6.32
CA ALA A 434 20.61 -13.31 -6.67
C ALA A 434 21.59 -13.45 -5.48
N ASP A 435 21.10 -13.30 -4.24
CA ASP A 435 21.90 -13.49 -3.02
C ASP A 435 21.78 -14.94 -2.48
N GLY A 436 20.81 -15.71 -2.99
CA GLY A 436 20.67 -17.16 -2.82
C GLY A 436 19.52 -17.59 -1.91
N ASP A 437 18.55 -16.71 -1.68
CA ASP A 437 17.53 -16.88 -0.64
C ASP A 437 16.46 -17.95 -0.90
N THR A 438 15.87 -18.42 0.20
CA THR A 438 14.71 -19.32 0.17
C THR A 438 13.44 -18.55 -0.13
N LEU A 439 12.95 -18.67 -1.36
CA LEU A 439 11.76 -17.97 -1.83
C LEU A 439 10.46 -18.58 -1.30
N THR A 440 9.53 -17.71 -0.90
CA THR A 440 8.16 -18.09 -0.54
C THR A 440 7.14 -17.36 -1.42
N TYR A 441 6.05 -18.05 -1.75
CA TYR A 441 5.05 -17.61 -2.72
C TYR A 441 3.69 -17.41 -2.04
N SER A 442 2.98 -16.35 -2.44
CA SER A 442 1.66 -15.98 -1.91
C SER A 442 0.84 -15.26 -2.99
N GLY A 443 -0.47 -15.11 -2.81
CA GLY A 443 -1.31 -14.40 -3.78
C GLY A 443 -2.75 -14.26 -3.30
N SER A 444 -3.61 -13.64 -4.12
CA SER A 444 -5.05 -13.69 -3.86
C SER A 444 -5.55 -15.13 -3.96
N THR A 445 -6.48 -15.52 -3.08
CA THR A 445 -7.13 -16.84 -3.12
C THR A 445 -8.42 -16.87 -3.94
N THR A 446 -8.88 -15.70 -4.42
CA THR A 446 -10.10 -15.54 -5.22
C THR A 446 -9.95 -14.46 -6.29
N THR A 447 -10.69 -14.61 -7.37
CA THR A 447 -11.02 -13.57 -8.35
C THR A 447 -12.54 -13.50 -8.51
N GLU A 448 -13.06 -12.59 -9.33
CA GLU A 448 -14.49 -12.58 -9.70
C GLU A 448 -14.90 -13.81 -10.53
N LYS A 449 -13.94 -14.39 -11.26
CA LYS A 449 -14.17 -15.48 -12.22
C LYS A 449 -13.82 -16.86 -11.68
N GLY A 450 -13.16 -16.97 -10.51
CA GLY A 450 -12.75 -18.26 -9.94
C GLY A 450 -12.06 -18.19 -8.58
N THR A 451 -11.54 -19.34 -8.14
CA THR A 451 -10.68 -19.45 -6.95
C THR A 451 -9.25 -19.78 -7.36
N VAL A 452 -8.29 -19.33 -6.54
CA VAL A 452 -6.85 -19.51 -6.74
C VAL A 452 -6.27 -20.19 -5.50
N VAL A 453 -5.45 -21.20 -5.71
CA VAL A 453 -4.57 -21.77 -4.68
C VAL A 453 -3.14 -21.53 -5.12
N VAL A 454 -2.37 -20.83 -4.28
CA VAL A 454 -0.92 -20.68 -4.42
C VAL A 454 -0.28 -21.53 -3.33
N SER A 455 0.56 -22.49 -3.72
CA SER A 455 1.33 -23.34 -2.82
C SER A 455 2.67 -22.67 -2.46
N ALA A 456 3.26 -23.06 -1.33
CA ALA A 456 4.49 -22.45 -0.81
C ALA A 456 5.74 -22.71 -1.69
N ASP A 457 5.66 -23.64 -2.63
CA ASP A 457 6.65 -23.97 -3.66
C ASP A 457 6.41 -23.21 -4.99
N GLY A 458 5.40 -22.34 -5.07
CA GLY A 458 5.02 -21.61 -6.27
C GLY A 458 4.05 -22.35 -7.19
N ALA A 459 3.66 -23.59 -6.88
CA ALA A 459 2.65 -24.31 -7.66
C ALA A 459 1.27 -23.64 -7.53
N ILE A 460 0.60 -23.41 -8.66
CA ILE A 460 -0.70 -22.73 -8.72
C ILE A 460 -1.80 -23.64 -9.26
N THR A 461 -3.00 -23.51 -8.71
CA THR A 461 -4.24 -24.10 -9.23
C THR A 461 -5.34 -23.04 -9.25
N TYR A 462 -5.89 -22.77 -10.43
CA TYR A 462 -7.03 -21.89 -10.63
C TYR A 462 -8.26 -22.71 -11.01
N SER A 463 -9.38 -22.49 -10.32
CA SER A 463 -10.66 -23.13 -10.61
C SER A 463 -11.68 -22.05 -10.99
N PRO A 464 -12.01 -21.88 -12.29
CA PRO A 464 -13.04 -20.93 -12.70
C PRO A 464 -14.42 -21.38 -12.18
N ASN A 465 -15.26 -20.40 -11.81
CA ASN A 465 -16.62 -20.65 -11.36
C ASN A 465 -17.57 -20.93 -12.54
N ASP A 466 -18.72 -21.54 -12.25
CA ASP A 466 -19.65 -22.00 -13.28
C ASP A 466 -20.21 -20.86 -14.15
N ILE A 467 -20.41 -19.67 -13.56
CA ILE A 467 -20.85 -18.48 -14.30
C ILE A 467 -19.77 -18.05 -15.30
N ALA A 468 -18.49 -18.03 -14.90
CA ALA A 468 -17.39 -17.70 -15.80
C ALA A 468 -17.22 -18.74 -16.91
N ARG A 469 -17.35 -20.04 -16.61
CA ARG A 469 -17.33 -21.12 -17.63
C ARG A 469 -18.51 -21.02 -18.60
N LEU A 470 -19.71 -20.66 -18.12
CA LEU A 470 -20.89 -20.44 -18.95
C LEU A 470 -20.73 -19.20 -19.85
N LEU A 471 -20.20 -18.09 -19.30
CA LEU A 471 -19.92 -16.86 -20.06
C LEU A 471 -18.68 -16.97 -20.97
N ALA A 472 -17.80 -17.96 -20.80
CA ALA A 472 -16.75 -18.31 -21.76
C ALA A 472 -17.32 -19.06 -23.00
N GLY A 473 -18.42 -19.81 -22.80
CA GLY A 473 -19.13 -20.57 -23.84
C GLY A 473 -20.27 -19.83 -24.53
N SER A 474 -20.76 -18.74 -23.95
CA SER A 474 -21.94 -18.03 -24.45
C SER A 474 -21.72 -17.29 -25.77
N VAL A 475 -22.82 -16.99 -26.45
CA VAL A 475 -22.83 -16.17 -27.67
C VAL A 475 -22.32 -14.73 -27.43
N TYR A 476 -22.53 -14.18 -26.23
CA TYR A 476 -22.04 -12.84 -25.83
C TYR A 476 -20.55 -12.82 -25.46
N SER A 477 -19.86 -13.97 -25.50
CA SER A 477 -18.53 -14.12 -24.90
C SER A 477 -17.43 -13.34 -25.63
N THR A 478 -16.75 -12.46 -24.89
CA THR A 478 -15.59 -11.65 -25.32
C THR A 478 -14.26 -12.39 -25.07
N PRO A 479 -13.10 -11.89 -25.53
CA PRO A 479 -11.80 -12.43 -25.14
C PRO A 479 -11.59 -12.41 -23.61
N ALA A 480 -12.01 -11.32 -22.94
CA ALA A 480 -11.88 -11.15 -21.49
C ALA A 480 -12.82 -12.07 -20.67
N ARG A 481 -13.93 -12.53 -21.24
CA ARG A 481 -14.75 -13.61 -20.63
C ARG A 481 -14.09 -14.99 -20.73
N ARG A 482 -13.13 -15.16 -21.64
CA ARG A 482 -12.36 -16.41 -21.83
C ARG A 482 -10.99 -16.38 -21.15
N SER A 483 -10.73 -15.40 -20.29
CA SER A 483 -9.48 -15.30 -19.52
C SER A 483 -9.70 -14.72 -18.13
N ASP A 484 -8.72 -14.94 -17.26
CA ASP A 484 -8.63 -14.31 -15.95
C ASP A 484 -7.16 -13.99 -15.61
N THR A 485 -6.94 -13.07 -14.66
CA THR A 485 -5.59 -12.64 -14.28
C THR A 485 -5.48 -12.40 -12.77
N PHE A 486 -4.40 -12.86 -12.15
CA PHE A 486 -4.13 -12.64 -10.73
C PHE A 486 -2.64 -12.47 -10.43
N GLY A 487 -2.32 -11.77 -9.34
CA GLY A 487 -0.93 -11.58 -8.90
C GLY A 487 -0.48 -12.67 -7.92
N VAL A 488 0.74 -13.17 -8.13
CA VAL A 488 1.47 -14.02 -7.19
C VAL A 488 2.73 -13.28 -6.73
N THR A 489 2.82 -13.00 -5.44
CA THR A 489 3.95 -12.31 -4.81
C THR A 489 4.96 -13.31 -4.28
N ILE A 490 6.21 -13.12 -4.70
CA ILE A 490 7.41 -13.83 -4.26
C ILE A 490 8.11 -12.96 -3.20
N THR A 491 8.63 -13.57 -2.14
CA THR A 491 9.45 -12.91 -1.10
C THR A 491 10.64 -13.77 -0.68
N ASP A 492 11.73 -13.11 -0.29
CA ASP A 492 13.03 -13.72 0.04
C ASP A 492 13.30 -13.88 1.54
N GLY A 493 12.53 -13.21 2.40
CA GLY A 493 12.76 -13.14 3.85
C GLY A 493 13.79 -12.10 4.30
N HIS A 494 14.50 -11.46 3.36
CA HIS A 494 15.46 -10.37 3.57
C HIS A 494 14.93 -9.00 3.08
N GLY A 495 13.62 -8.90 2.90
CA GLY A 495 12.88 -7.65 2.68
C GLY A 495 12.70 -7.27 1.21
N GLY A 496 13.16 -8.10 0.27
CA GLY A 496 12.85 -7.95 -1.14
C GLY A 496 11.59 -8.74 -1.52
N SER A 497 10.97 -8.30 -2.62
CA SER A 497 9.73 -8.90 -3.12
C SER A 497 9.50 -8.52 -4.57
N THR A 498 8.83 -9.41 -5.31
CA THR A 498 8.30 -9.13 -6.64
C THR A 498 6.92 -9.75 -6.81
N THR A 499 6.07 -9.19 -7.67
CA THR A 499 4.74 -9.75 -7.99
C THR A 499 4.68 -10.12 -9.46
N VAL A 500 4.47 -11.41 -9.72
CA VAL A 500 4.30 -11.96 -11.06
C VAL A 500 2.81 -12.00 -11.39
N THR A 501 2.41 -11.37 -12.50
CA THR A 501 1.05 -11.51 -13.03
C THR A 501 0.91 -12.86 -13.73
N VAL A 502 -0.03 -13.67 -13.27
CA VAL A 502 -0.48 -14.91 -13.90
C VAL A 502 -1.70 -14.62 -14.76
N SER A 503 -1.70 -15.10 -16.00
CA SER A 503 -2.87 -15.05 -16.89
C SER A 503 -3.31 -16.48 -17.22
N VAL A 504 -4.61 -16.77 -17.07
CA VAL A 504 -5.20 -18.09 -17.30
C VAL A 504 -6.33 -18.02 -18.33
N VAL A 505 -6.56 -19.12 -19.05
CA VAL A 505 -7.67 -19.25 -20.01
C VAL A 505 -8.85 -19.95 -19.35
N ILE A 506 -10.06 -19.44 -19.56
CA ILE A 506 -11.31 -20.07 -19.12
C ILE A 506 -11.91 -20.80 -20.31
N THR A 507 -11.96 -22.14 -20.24
CA THR A 507 -12.70 -22.94 -21.22
C THR A 507 -14.21 -22.93 -20.94
N PRO A 508 -15.06 -22.91 -21.98
CA PRO A 508 -16.50 -23.16 -21.87
C PRO A 508 -16.85 -24.40 -21.04
N ASP A 509 -18.06 -24.44 -20.49
CA ASP A 509 -18.61 -25.71 -20.03
C ASP A 509 -19.02 -26.58 -21.22
N SER A 510 -18.44 -27.78 -21.32
CA SER A 510 -18.77 -28.79 -22.31
C SER A 510 -19.90 -29.73 -21.88
N GLN A 511 -20.42 -29.58 -20.65
CA GLN A 511 -21.50 -30.39 -20.07
C GLN A 511 -22.80 -29.62 -19.80
N SER A 512 -22.79 -28.29 -19.92
CA SER A 512 -23.97 -27.44 -19.79
C SER A 512 -24.32 -26.81 -21.16
N PRO A 513 -25.60 -26.76 -21.58
CA PRO A 513 -25.98 -26.04 -22.78
C PRO A 513 -25.67 -24.54 -22.63
N ALA A 514 -25.17 -23.90 -23.69
CA ALA A 514 -24.72 -22.50 -23.68
C ALA A 514 -25.86 -21.45 -23.61
N THR A 515 -27.06 -21.85 -23.20
CA THR A 515 -28.14 -20.96 -22.75
C THR A 515 -27.69 -20.24 -21.49
N VAL A 516 -27.41 -18.96 -21.64
CA VAL A 516 -27.16 -18.05 -20.51
C VAL A 516 -28.48 -17.87 -19.73
N PRO A 517 -28.47 -17.76 -18.39
CA PRO A 517 -29.69 -17.57 -17.62
C PRO A 517 -30.35 -16.25 -18.01
N GLN A 518 -31.69 -16.24 -18.13
CA GLN A 518 -32.44 -15.01 -18.37
C GLN A 518 -32.18 -13.99 -17.26
N SER A 519 -32.23 -12.70 -17.61
CA SER A 519 -32.30 -11.62 -16.63
C SER A 519 -33.53 -11.74 -15.74
N THR A 520 -33.37 -11.39 -14.47
CA THR A 520 -34.48 -11.17 -13.55
C THR A 520 -34.45 -9.74 -13.05
N PHE A 521 -35.44 -8.93 -13.44
CA PHE A 521 -35.63 -7.60 -12.88
C PHE A 521 -36.49 -7.72 -11.61
N CYS A 522 -35.92 -7.32 -10.48
CA CYS A 522 -36.51 -7.46 -9.14
C CYS A 522 -37.08 -8.88 -8.86
N GLY A 523 -36.31 -9.92 -9.23
CA GLY A 523 -36.66 -11.33 -9.06
C GLY A 523 -37.62 -11.90 -10.12
N CYS A 524 -38.11 -11.09 -11.06
CA CYS A 524 -39.04 -11.49 -12.12
C CYS A 524 -38.35 -11.61 -13.47
N ILE A 525 -38.62 -12.70 -14.20
CA ILE A 525 -38.21 -12.83 -15.60
C ILE A 525 -38.94 -11.78 -16.44
N LEU A 526 -38.23 -11.12 -17.38
CA LEU A 526 -38.81 -10.10 -18.26
C LEU A 526 -39.19 -10.70 -19.62
N MET A 527 -40.32 -11.41 -19.65
CA MET A 527 -40.82 -12.31 -20.71
C MET A 527 -40.27 -13.76 -20.62
N PRO A 528 -41.06 -14.78 -21.00
CA PRO A 528 -40.56 -16.15 -21.11
C PRO A 528 -39.50 -16.34 -22.22
N ALA A 529 -38.60 -17.30 -22.04
CA ALA A 529 -37.55 -17.64 -23.02
C ALA A 529 -38.08 -18.05 -24.41
N ASP A 530 -39.32 -18.57 -24.50
CA ASP A 530 -39.99 -18.90 -25.77
C ASP A 530 -40.67 -17.69 -26.43
N THR A 531 -40.13 -16.47 -26.24
CA THR A 531 -40.62 -15.25 -26.87
C THR A 531 -39.60 -14.59 -27.80
N ILE A 532 -40.11 -13.74 -28.69
CA ILE A 532 -39.29 -12.88 -29.56
C ILE A 532 -38.25 -12.05 -28.80
N TYR A 533 -38.53 -11.69 -27.55
CA TYR A 533 -37.64 -10.89 -26.71
C TYR A 533 -36.31 -11.61 -26.43
N HIS A 534 -36.28 -12.95 -26.39
CA HIS A 534 -35.06 -13.73 -26.14
C HIS A 534 -34.57 -14.53 -27.36
N ALA A 535 -35.14 -14.27 -28.55
CA ALA A 535 -34.84 -15.00 -29.77
C ALA A 535 -33.39 -14.79 -30.25
N ASP A 536 -32.72 -15.85 -30.71
CA ASP A 536 -31.45 -15.74 -31.45
C ASP A 536 -31.76 -15.50 -32.94
N ILE A 537 -31.68 -14.25 -33.37
CA ILE A 537 -32.03 -13.81 -34.73
C ILE A 537 -30.86 -13.85 -35.72
N ARG A 538 -29.68 -14.32 -35.31
CA ARG A 538 -28.46 -14.29 -36.16
C ARG A 538 -28.60 -15.05 -37.47
N ASN A 539 -29.35 -16.14 -37.45
CA ASN A 539 -29.57 -17.00 -38.62
C ASN A 539 -30.85 -16.68 -39.40
N LEU A 540 -31.61 -15.64 -39.01
CA LEU A 540 -32.83 -15.24 -39.72
C LEU A 540 -32.51 -14.49 -41.03
N PRO A 541 -33.34 -14.65 -42.07
CA PRO A 541 -33.09 -14.03 -43.36
C PRO A 541 -33.29 -12.51 -43.31
N THR A 542 -32.34 -11.79 -43.91
CA THR A 542 -32.45 -10.35 -44.17
C THR A 542 -33.53 -10.10 -45.23
N LEU A 543 -34.39 -9.10 -44.99
CA LEU A 543 -35.48 -8.70 -45.88
C LEU A 543 -34.94 -7.98 -47.13
N ALA A 544 -35.67 -8.10 -48.25
CA ALA A 544 -35.28 -7.46 -49.52
C ALA A 544 -35.36 -5.92 -49.44
N GLU A 545 -36.17 -5.41 -48.52
CA GLU A 545 -36.39 -4.01 -48.21
C GLU A 545 -35.28 -3.40 -47.34
N SER A 546 -34.39 -4.22 -46.75
CA SER A 546 -33.40 -3.81 -45.74
C SER A 546 -32.55 -2.60 -46.16
N ASP A 547 -31.86 -2.68 -47.30
CA ASP A 547 -31.03 -1.57 -47.81
C ASP A 547 -31.84 -0.28 -48.04
N GLY A 548 -33.09 -0.42 -48.46
CA GLY A 548 -34.02 0.68 -48.69
C GLY A 548 -34.44 1.37 -47.39
N TRP A 549 -34.74 0.60 -46.35
CA TRP A 549 -35.06 1.14 -45.02
C TRP A 549 -33.84 1.72 -44.31
N ILE A 550 -32.67 1.09 -44.42
CA ILE A 550 -31.41 1.66 -43.90
C ILE A 550 -31.10 3.00 -44.57
N GLU A 551 -31.29 3.14 -45.89
CA GLU A 551 -31.15 4.45 -46.54
C GLU A 551 -32.29 5.41 -46.16
N HIS A 552 -33.52 4.95 -46.00
CA HIS A 552 -34.63 5.80 -45.52
C HIS A 552 -34.29 6.45 -44.18
N LEU A 553 -33.73 5.66 -43.24
CA LEU A 553 -33.26 6.09 -41.93
C LEU A 553 -31.91 6.86 -41.95
N GLY A 554 -31.26 7.04 -43.11
CA GLY A 554 -30.08 7.90 -43.26
C GLY A 554 -28.72 7.19 -43.36
N GLY A 555 -28.71 5.91 -43.73
CA GLY A 555 -27.49 5.10 -43.91
C GLY A 555 -26.38 5.80 -44.70
N SER A 556 -26.62 6.25 -45.94
CA SER A 556 -25.62 6.99 -46.74
C SER A 556 -25.35 8.41 -46.23
N ARG A 557 -26.27 8.97 -45.44
CA ARG A 557 -26.21 10.34 -44.89
C ARG A 557 -25.37 10.43 -43.61
N GLY A 558 -24.80 9.30 -43.16
CA GLY A 558 -23.94 9.21 -41.98
C GLY A 558 -24.71 9.00 -40.67
N ALA A 559 -25.96 8.53 -40.74
CA ALA A 559 -26.76 8.23 -39.57
C ALA A 559 -26.18 7.08 -38.74
N THR A 560 -26.21 7.25 -37.42
CA THR A 560 -25.78 6.25 -36.44
C THR A 560 -26.95 5.80 -35.55
N LEU A 561 -26.74 4.68 -34.85
CA LEU A 561 -27.44 4.41 -33.61
C LEU A 561 -27.21 5.62 -32.67
N ARG A 562 -28.23 6.04 -31.93
CA ARG A 562 -28.15 7.17 -30.99
C ARG A 562 -28.42 6.65 -29.58
N ALA A 563 -27.52 6.93 -28.65
CA ALA A 563 -27.63 6.50 -27.26
C ALA A 563 -27.64 7.71 -26.30
N GLY A 564 -28.81 8.01 -25.72
CA GLY A 564 -29.04 9.24 -24.96
C GLY A 564 -29.97 9.11 -23.76
N TRP A 565 -30.15 7.89 -23.22
CA TRP A 565 -30.84 7.67 -21.94
C TRP A 565 -29.89 7.90 -20.75
N GLY A 566 -30.40 8.49 -19.67
CA GLY A 566 -29.65 8.86 -18.48
C GLY A 566 -28.70 10.06 -18.68
N GLY A 567 -28.52 10.86 -17.63
CA GLY A 567 -27.66 12.05 -17.65
C GLY A 567 -28.24 13.21 -16.84
N ASN A 568 -27.72 14.42 -17.07
CA ASN A 568 -28.25 15.65 -16.46
C ASN A 568 -29.66 15.96 -16.98
N GLU A 569 -30.49 16.58 -16.14
CA GLU A 569 -31.83 17.04 -16.52
C GLU A 569 -31.82 17.98 -17.73
N TRP A 570 -32.52 17.60 -18.79
CA TRP A 570 -32.87 18.44 -19.93
C TRP A 570 -34.32 18.89 -19.80
N MET A 571 -34.53 20.22 -19.66
CA MET A 571 -35.84 20.81 -19.37
C MET A 571 -36.56 20.17 -18.15
N GLY A 572 -35.76 19.73 -17.17
CA GLY A 572 -36.20 19.09 -15.92
C GLY A 572 -36.49 17.58 -16.01
N SER A 573 -36.23 16.93 -17.15
CA SER A 573 -36.33 15.48 -17.33
C SER A 573 -34.97 14.89 -17.65
N THR A 574 -34.59 13.75 -17.06
CA THR A 574 -33.46 12.96 -17.56
C THR A 574 -33.86 12.26 -18.85
N GLY A 575 -32.95 12.17 -19.83
CA GLY A 575 -33.25 11.52 -21.12
C GLY A 575 -33.55 10.02 -20.94
N GLY A 576 -34.38 9.45 -21.82
CA GLY A 576 -34.86 8.07 -21.67
C GLY A 576 -35.91 7.92 -20.57
N ILE A 577 -36.29 6.68 -20.25
CA ILE A 577 -37.51 6.43 -19.48
C ILE A 577 -37.19 5.99 -18.04
N PRO A 578 -37.75 6.64 -17.00
CA PRO A 578 -37.59 6.18 -15.63
C PRO A 578 -38.53 5.01 -15.33
N VAL A 579 -37.98 3.92 -14.79
CA VAL A 579 -38.78 2.81 -14.25
C VAL A 579 -38.87 2.98 -12.73
N ASN A 580 -40.10 3.05 -12.21
CA ASN A 580 -40.36 3.13 -10.78
C ASN A 580 -40.59 1.71 -10.24
N VAL A 581 -39.80 1.28 -9.26
CA VAL A 581 -40.03 0.01 -8.56
C VAL A 581 -40.87 0.27 -7.30
N VAL A 582 -41.88 -0.56 -7.06
CA VAL A 582 -42.69 -0.55 -5.83
C VAL A 582 -42.83 -1.96 -5.25
N GLY A 583 -42.81 -2.06 -3.92
CA GLY A 583 -42.93 -3.34 -3.23
C GLY A 583 -44.26 -4.06 -3.49
N ALA A 584 -44.27 -5.38 -3.32
CA ALA A 584 -45.41 -6.24 -3.66
C ALA A 584 -46.75 -5.78 -3.07
N ASP A 585 -46.76 -5.31 -1.82
CA ASP A 585 -47.96 -4.87 -1.09
C ASP A 585 -48.31 -3.37 -1.28
N HIS A 586 -47.67 -2.66 -2.23
CA HIS A 586 -47.92 -1.23 -2.45
C HIS A 586 -49.38 -0.95 -2.90
N PRO A 587 -50.09 0.01 -2.28
CA PRO A 587 -51.50 0.27 -2.59
C PRO A 587 -51.71 0.85 -3.99
N THR A 588 -52.78 0.42 -4.65
CA THR A 588 -53.17 0.86 -5.99
C THR A 588 -54.20 1.98 -5.97
N GLU A 589 -54.07 2.99 -6.83
CA GLU A 589 -55.07 4.05 -7.06
C GLU A 589 -55.77 3.90 -8.42
N THR A 590 -57.08 4.17 -8.48
CA THR A 590 -57.83 4.24 -9.75
C THR A 590 -57.41 5.47 -10.55
N VAL A 591 -57.03 5.31 -11.81
CA VAL A 591 -56.65 6.42 -12.71
C VAL A 591 -57.85 6.88 -13.54
N ILE A 592 -57.95 8.18 -13.80
CA ILE A 592 -59.05 8.78 -14.57
C ILE A 592 -58.60 9.03 -16.02
N PHE A 593 -59.08 8.21 -16.95
CA PHE A 593 -58.68 8.23 -18.36
C PHE A 593 -59.41 9.29 -19.20
N ASN A 594 -59.28 10.57 -18.83
CA ASN A 594 -60.01 11.70 -19.44
C ASN A 594 -59.14 12.66 -20.28
N ARG A 595 -57.90 12.29 -20.63
CA ARG A 595 -56.92 13.16 -21.30
C ARG A 595 -56.65 12.75 -22.77
N GLY A 596 -56.53 13.72 -23.68
CA GLY A 596 -56.29 13.49 -25.11
C GLY A 596 -57.55 13.49 -25.99
N TYR A 597 -57.51 12.83 -27.15
CA TYR A 597 -58.63 12.75 -28.11
C TYR A 597 -59.48 11.47 -27.99
N SER A 598 -59.05 10.48 -27.21
CA SER A 598 -59.72 9.17 -27.05
C SER A 598 -60.05 8.90 -25.58
N THR A 599 -60.82 9.82 -24.97
CA THR A 599 -61.00 9.96 -23.51
C THR A 599 -62.12 9.10 -22.92
N THR A 600 -62.49 8.03 -23.62
CA THR A 600 -63.31 6.89 -23.18
C THR A 600 -63.45 5.94 -24.37
N GLY A 601 -62.65 4.87 -24.39
CA GLY A 601 -62.62 3.90 -25.51
C GLY A 601 -62.59 2.45 -25.02
N PRO A 602 -63.17 1.49 -25.77
CA PRO A 602 -63.29 0.08 -25.36
C PRO A 602 -61.97 -0.69 -25.53
N GLY A 603 -60.88 -0.16 -24.99
CA GLY A 603 -59.52 -0.68 -25.16
C GLY A 603 -58.49 -0.15 -24.16
N ILE A 604 -58.92 0.59 -23.13
CA ILE A 604 -58.07 1.08 -22.03
C ILE A 604 -58.19 0.10 -20.85
N ASP A 605 -57.08 -0.20 -20.18
CA ASP A 605 -57.06 -1.01 -18.97
C ASP A 605 -57.34 -0.14 -17.73
N ASP A 606 -58.56 -0.21 -17.20
CA ASP A 606 -59.06 0.63 -16.09
C ASP A 606 -58.86 0.02 -14.69
N ARG A 607 -58.09 -1.07 -14.59
CA ARG A 607 -57.62 -1.62 -13.31
C ARG A 607 -56.83 -0.57 -12.51
N PRO A 608 -56.90 -0.56 -11.16
CA PRO A 608 -56.09 0.35 -10.34
C PRO A 608 -54.57 0.13 -10.51
N TYR A 609 -53.80 1.22 -10.53
CA TYR A 609 -52.34 1.24 -10.76
C TYR A 609 -51.58 1.49 -9.46
N ALA A 610 -50.44 0.83 -9.26
CA ALA A 610 -49.60 0.87 -8.06
C ALA A 610 -48.69 2.13 -8.00
N ILE A 611 -49.25 3.31 -8.27
CA ILE A 611 -48.48 4.55 -8.45
C ILE A 611 -47.70 4.92 -7.16
N PRO A 612 -46.37 5.17 -7.24
CA PRO A 612 -45.57 5.66 -6.10
C PRO A 612 -46.04 7.02 -5.56
N ASP A 613 -45.70 7.34 -4.31
CA ASP A 613 -45.96 8.65 -3.70
C ASP A 613 -45.19 9.81 -4.39
N ARG A 614 -44.05 9.50 -5.02
CA ARG A 614 -43.21 10.42 -5.80
C ARG A 614 -42.73 9.75 -7.09
N PRO A 615 -43.62 9.57 -8.08
CA PRO A 615 -43.25 8.85 -9.29
C PRO A 615 -42.34 9.72 -10.16
N LEU A 616 -41.28 9.12 -10.67
CA LEU A 616 -40.53 9.63 -11.81
C LEU A 616 -41.36 9.40 -13.07
N VAL A 617 -41.49 10.42 -13.91
CA VAL A 617 -42.36 10.42 -15.10
C VAL A 617 -41.59 11.03 -16.26
N GLU A 618 -41.54 10.33 -17.39
CA GLU A 618 -40.92 10.85 -18.61
C GLU A 618 -41.59 12.16 -19.05
N GLY A 619 -40.81 13.14 -19.50
CA GLY A 619 -41.33 14.42 -19.98
C GLY A 619 -41.96 15.32 -18.91
N MET A 620 -41.89 14.96 -17.62
CA MET A 620 -42.08 15.93 -16.53
C MET A 620 -40.77 16.70 -16.27
N PRO A 621 -40.84 17.97 -15.83
CA PRO A 621 -42.02 18.81 -15.63
C PRO A 621 -42.45 19.59 -16.90
N SER A 622 -41.83 19.32 -18.05
CA SER A 622 -42.00 20.10 -19.30
C SER A 622 -43.45 20.31 -19.73
N TYR A 623 -43.74 21.50 -20.28
CA TYR A 623 -45.09 21.97 -20.63
C TYR A 623 -45.09 22.78 -21.94
N PRO A 624 -46.09 22.64 -22.85
CA PRO A 624 -47.29 21.79 -22.74
C PRO A 624 -46.97 20.30 -22.80
N ALA A 625 -47.66 19.53 -21.98
CA ALA A 625 -47.34 18.15 -21.68
C ALA A 625 -47.97 17.16 -22.69
N TRP A 626 -47.11 16.59 -23.54
CA TRP A 626 -47.38 15.47 -24.45
C TRP A 626 -46.35 14.36 -24.18
N ASP A 627 -46.64 13.12 -24.59
CA ASP A 627 -45.71 11.97 -24.50
C ASP A 627 -45.07 11.72 -23.12
N ARG A 628 -45.89 11.83 -22.07
CA ARG A 628 -45.45 11.48 -20.71
C ARG A 628 -45.81 10.05 -20.34
N HIS A 629 -44.82 9.18 -20.22
CA HIS A 629 -45.01 7.84 -19.65
C HIS A 629 -44.70 7.78 -18.15
N LEU A 630 -45.54 7.05 -17.41
CA LEU A 630 -45.22 6.53 -16.07
C LEU A 630 -45.17 5.01 -16.14
N PHE A 631 -43.96 4.47 -15.94
CA PHE A 631 -43.71 3.04 -15.78
C PHE A 631 -43.59 2.69 -14.30
N VAL A 632 -44.35 1.69 -13.87
CA VAL A 632 -44.30 1.11 -12.53
C VAL A 632 -44.09 -0.39 -12.63
N PHE A 633 -43.09 -0.92 -11.94
CA PHE A 633 -42.86 -2.35 -11.77
C PHE A 633 -43.18 -2.75 -10.33
N GLN A 634 -44.13 -3.66 -10.15
CA GLN A 634 -44.57 -4.10 -8.82
C GLN A 634 -43.88 -5.43 -8.47
N GLU A 635 -42.94 -5.38 -7.52
CA GLU A 635 -42.10 -6.50 -7.09
C GLU A 635 -42.93 -7.73 -6.70
N GLY A 636 -42.41 -8.94 -6.94
CA GLY A 636 -43.09 -10.20 -6.58
C GLY A 636 -44.38 -10.52 -7.34
N THR A 637 -45.00 -9.54 -8.01
CA THR A 637 -46.16 -9.75 -8.90
C THR A 637 -45.76 -10.01 -10.34
N CYS A 638 -44.57 -9.53 -10.73
CA CYS A 638 -44.06 -9.54 -12.10
C CYS A 638 -44.98 -8.82 -13.11
N ILE A 639 -45.74 -7.84 -12.64
CA ILE A 639 -46.59 -6.99 -13.49
C ILE A 639 -45.87 -5.66 -13.76
N SER A 640 -45.62 -5.38 -15.03
CA SER A 640 -45.22 -4.04 -15.50
C SER A 640 -46.47 -3.25 -15.84
N GLN A 641 -46.57 -2.03 -15.31
CA GLN A 641 -47.70 -1.13 -15.48
C GLN A 641 -47.24 0.12 -16.22
N GLU A 642 -47.98 0.55 -17.24
CA GLU A 642 -47.61 1.67 -18.10
C GLU A 642 -48.82 2.59 -18.29
N LEU A 643 -48.62 3.90 -18.07
CA LEU A 643 -49.62 4.97 -18.24
C LEU A 643 -49.08 6.04 -19.19
N ILE A 644 -49.80 6.33 -20.28
CA ILE A 644 -49.42 7.34 -21.29
C ILE A 644 -50.17 8.66 -21.10
N ASN A 645 -49.46 9.75 -21.38
CA ASN A 645 -49.89 11.15 -21.25
C ASN A 645 -50.37 11.44 -19.82
N VAL A 646 -49.59 11.01 -18.83
CA VAL A 646 -49.97 11.02 -17.41
C VAL A 646 -49.76 12.39 -16.74
N ALA A 647 -50.63 12.74 -15.79
CA ALA A 647 -50.47 13.91 -14.93
C ALA A 647 -51.21 13.77 -13.59
N ASN A 648 -50.80 14.57 -12.59
CA ASN A 648 -51.45 14.69 -11.29
C ASN A 648 -52.30 15.99 -11.26
N GLY A 649 -53.61 15.84 -11.14
CA GLY A 649 -54.57 16.92 -10.95
C GLY A 649 -54.61 17.98 -12.05
N VAL A 650 -54.64 19.26 -11.64
CA VAL A 650 -54.52 20.40 -12.54
C VAL A 650 -53.04 20.74 -12.66
N GLU A 651 -52.48 20.66 -13.88
CA GLU A 651 -51.04 20.76 -14.10
C GLU A 651 -50.45 22.12 -13.67
N LEU A 652 -49.84 22.14 -12.49
CA LEU A 652 -49.01 23.22 -11.98
C LEU A 652 -47.69 22.62 -11.47
N PRO A 653 -46.54 23.00 -12.06
CA PRO A 653 -45.23 22.59 -11.55
C PRO A 653 -44.88 23.44 -10.32
N GLY A 654 -45.41 23.07 -9.16
CA GLY A 654 -45.23 23.80 -7.90
C GLY A 654 -45.52 22.96 -6.66
N ALA A 655 -44.69 23.13 -5.63
CA ALA A 655 -44.91 22.58 -4.29
C ALA A 655 -45.55 23.63 -3.35
N GLY A 656 -46.56 24.35 -3.85
CA GLY A 656 -47.23 25.46 -3.16
C GLY A 656 -48.58 25.09 -2.56
N VAL A 657 -49.09 25.98 -1.70
CA VAL A 657 -50.38 25.82 -1.02
C VAL A 657 -51.56 25.84 -2.01
N LEU A 658 -51.44 26.57 -3.13
CA LEU A 658 -52.45 26.59 -4.19
C LEU A 658 -52.50 25.25 -4.94
N ASP A 659 -51.37 24.58 -5.10
CA ASP A 659 -51.25 23.30 -5.81
C ASP A 659 -51.84 22.17 -4.95
N ILE A 660 -51.59 22.20 -3.63
CA ILE A 660 -52.27 21.33 -2.64
C ILE A 660 -53.79 21.52 -2.70
N LEU A 661 -54.28 22.77 -2.75
CA LEU A 661 -55.72 23.05 -2.84
C LEU A 661 -56.32 22.65 -4.20
N GLY A 662 -55.57 22.84 -5.29
CA GLY A 662 -55.96 22.43 -6.64
C GLY A 662 -56.10 20.91 -6.75
N ASN A 663 -55.12 20.16 -6.24
CA ASN A 663 -55.14 18.69 -6.26
C ASN A 663 -56.15 18.10 -5.27
N ALA A 664 -56.36 18.73 -4.11
CA ALA A 664 -57.43 18.35 -3.18
C ALA A 664 -58.82 18.58 -3.80
N LEU A 665 -59.03 19.72 -4.47
CA LEU A 665 -60.27 20.00 -5.21
C LEU A 665 -60.45 19.00 -6.36
N TYR A 666 -59.40 18.72 -7.13
CA TYR A 666 -59.42 17.75 -8.23
C TYR A 666 -59.83 16.35 -7.73
N ARG A 667 -59.14 15.83 -6.72
CA ARG A 667 -59.45 14.52 -6.10
C ARG A 667 -60.86 14.49 -5.50
N SER A 668 -61.38 15.61 -5.00
CA SER A 668 -62.76 15.70 -4.51
C SER A 668 -63.84 15.65 -5.60
N ILE A 669 -63.51 16.05 -6.84
CA ILE A 669 -64.43 16.03 -7.99
C ILE A 669 -64.36 14.68 -8.72
N TRP A 670 -63.17 14.13 -8.90
CA TRP A 670 -62.93 12.96 -9.78
C TRP A 670 -62.56 11.67 -9.04
N GLY A 671 -62.37 11.70 -7.72
CA GLY A 671 -62.04 10.53 -6.90
C GLY A 671 -60.57 10.08 -6.95
N SER A 672 -59.77 10.62 -7.87
CA SER A 672 -58.35 10.30 -8.09
C SER A 672 -57.51 11.57 -8.13
N SER A 673 -56.22 11.46 -7.79
CA SER A 673 -55.21 12.46 -8.15
C SER A 673 -54.75 12.34 -9.60
N TRP A 674 -54.86 11.17 -10.23
CA TRP A 674 -54.14 10.85 -11.46
C TRP A 674 -55.04 10.79 -12.69
N ILE A 675 -54.59 11.44 -13.76
CA ILE A 675 -55.16 11.36 -15.11
C ILE A 675 -54.17 10.79 -16.10
N ALA A 676 -54.68 10.09 -17.11
CA ALA A 676 -53.93 9.56 -18.24
C ALA A 676 -54.79 9.56 -19.52
N GLN A 677 -54.18 9.26 -20.66
CA GLN A 677 -54.86 9.03 -21.94
C GLN A 677 -55.15 7.55 -22.18
N GLY A 678 -54.24 6.68 -21.72
CA GLY A 678 -54.30 5.24 -21.89
C GLY A 678 -53.44 4.55 -20.84
N GLY A 679 -53.63 3.25 -20.70
CA GLY A 679 -52.94 2.45 -19.70
C GLY A 679 -53.03 0.96 -20.02
N VAL A 680 -52.06 0.20 -19.49
CA VAL A 680 -51.94 -1.24 -19.64
C VAL A 680 -51.13 -1.87 -18.51
N HIS A 681 -51.55 -3.05 -18.05
CA HIS A 681 -50.72 -3.96 -17.25
C HIS A 681 -50.28 -5.14 -18.12
N TYR A 682 -48.97 -5.33 -18.25
CA TYR A 682 -48.36 -6.50 -18.88
C TYR A 682 -47.87 -7.48 -17.80
N ASP A 683 -48.21 -8.75 -17.94
CA ASP A 683 -47.67 -9.85 -17.12
C ASP A 683 -46.34 -10.32 -17.73
N MET A 684 -45.24 -10.17 -17.01
CA MET A 684 -43.90 -10.52 -17.50
C MET A 684 -43.66 -12.04 -17.57
N ASN A 685 -44.50 -12.86 -16.94
CA ASN A 685 -44.46 -14.32 -17.11
C ASN A 685 -45.33 -14.81 -18.29
N SER A 686 -46.04 -13.90 -18.98
CA SER A 686 -46.95 -14.24 -20.07
C SER A 686 -46.36 -13.83 -21.42
N ALA A 687 -46.19 -14.83 -22.29
CA ALA A 687 -45.86 -14.61 -23.70
C ALA A 687 -47.06 -14.16 -24.57
N LEU A 688 -48.26 -14.04 -23.98
CA LEU A 688 -49.49 -13.63 -24.65
C LEU A 688 -49.73 -12.12 -24.54
N TYR A 689 -50.40 -11.56 -25.55
CA TYR A 689 -50.81 -10.15 -25.54
C TYR A 689 -51.73 -9.82 -24.36
N PRO A 690 -51.67 -8.59 -23.80
CA PRO A 690 -52.64 -8.14 -22.82
C PRO A 690 -54.04 -8.12 -23.45
N SER A 691 -55.03 -8.57 -22.68
CA SER A 691 -56.44 -8.68 -23.11
C SER A 691 -57.11 -7.33 -23.35
N ILE A 692 -56.60 -6.27 -22.72
CA ILE A 692 -57.03 -4.88 -22.86
C ILE A 692 -55.84 -3.95 -22.52
N GLY A 693 -55.88 -2.71 -22.99
CA GLY A 693 -54.84 -1.71 -22.74
C GLY A 693 -53.78 -1.61 -23.83
N PHE A 694 -53.21 -0.42 -23.92
CA PHE A 694 -51.95 -0.07 -24.59
C PHE A 694 -51.54 1.34 -24.13
N ALA A 695 -50.27 1.69 -24.31
CA ALA A 695 -49.75 3.01 -23.95
C ALA A 695 -48.78 3.59 -25.00
N ASN A 696 -47.78 2.82 -25.45
CA ASN A 696 -46.93 3.13 -26.62
C ASN A 696 -47.56 2.76 -27.99
N ALA A 697 -46.97 3.25 -29.08
CA ALA A 697 -47.46 3.11 -30.46
C ALA A 697 -47.50 1.67 -30.97
N ALA A 698 -46.46 0.86 -30.72
CA ALA A 698 -46.41 -0.55 -31.13
C ALA A 698 -47.34 -1.47 -30.30
N ARG A 699 -47.76 -1.01 -29.11
CA ARG A 699 -48.50 -1.80 -28.09
C ARG A 699 -47.68 -2.98 -27.55
N MET A 700 -46.40 -2.73 -27.32
CA MET A 700 -45.44 -3.70 -26.80
C MET A 700 -45.03 -3.34 -25.36
N PRO A 701 -44.79 -4.32 -24.47
CA PRO A 701 -44.23 -4.08 -23.14
C PRO A 701 -42.82 -3.48 -23.28
N GLN A 702 -42.60 -2.26 -22.79
CA GLN A 702 -41.33 -1.58 -23.04
C GLN A 702 -40.20 -1.97 -22.08
N VAL A 703 -40.51 -2.31 -20.82
CA VAL A 703 -39.51 -2.75 -19.82
C VAL A 703 -38.61 -3.92 -20.30
N PRO A 704 -39.13 -5.02 -20.90
CA PRO A 704 -38.30 -6.09 -21.49
C PRO A 704 -37.53 -5.68 -22.77
N MET A 705 -37.58 -4.40 -23.16
CA MET A 705 -36.84 -3.84 -24.30
C MET A 705 -35.87 -2.71 -23.90
N MET A 706 -35.98 -2.17 -22.68
CA MET A 706 -35.04 -1.15 -22.19
C MET A 706 -33.71 -1.82 -21.82
N LEU A 707 -32.59 -1.23 -22.25
CA LEU A 707 -31.30 -1.51 -21.64
C LEU A 707 -31.28 -1.07 -20.17
N ARG A 708 -30.76 -1.92 -19.27
CA ARG A 708 -30.73 -1.63 -17.82
C ARG A 708 -29.31 -1.65 -17.23
N PRO A 709 -29.08 -1.01 -16.07
CA PRO A 709 -27.75 -0.95 -15.43
C PRO A 709 -27.23 -2.32 -14.98
N ASP A 710 -28.10 -3.15 -14.40
CA ASP A 710 -27.79 -4.49 -13.88
C ASP A 710 -27.18 -5.40 -14.96
N GLU A 711 -27.59 -5.21 -16.21
CA GLU A 711 -27.09 -5.97 -17.36
C GLU A 711 -25.66 -5.61 -17.74
N ILE A 712 -25.24 -4.37 -17.47
CA ILE A 712 -23.89 -3.88 -17.73
C ILE A 712 -22.93 -4.27 -16.61
N GLU A 713 -23.38 -4.28 -15.35
CA GLU A 713 -22.62 -4.87 -14.23
C GLU A 713 -22.44 -6.39 -14.40
N ARG A 714 -23.53 -7.09 -14.75
CA ARG A 714 -23.52 -8.49 -15.16
C ARG A 714 -22.73 -8.70 -16.46
N GLY A 715 -22.61 -7.65 -17.28
CA GLY A 715 -21.86 -7.56 -18.54
C GLY A 715 -22.38 -8.48 -19.65
N TYR A 716 -23.70 -8.68 -19.72
CA TYR A 716 -24.42 -9.18 -20.89
C TYR A 716 -25.89 -8.76 -20.81
N VAL A 717 -26.49 -8.56 -21.98
CA VAL A 717 -27.91 -8.28 -22.19
C VAL A 717 -28.48 -9.48 -22.94
N ASP A 718 -29.51 -10.13 -22.38
CA ASP A 718 -30.06 -11.40 -22.88
C ASP A 718 -31.41 -11.23 -23.60
N HIS A 719 -31.73 -10.01 -24.03
CA HIS A 719 -32.98 -9.71 -24.73
C HIS A 719 -32.81 -8.69 -25.88
N MET A 720 -33.87 -8.60 -26.69
CA MET A 720 -34.09 -7.65 -27.77
C MET A 720 -34.23 -6.23 -27.22
N LEU A 721 -33.58 -5.27 -27.87
CA LEU A 721 -33.56 -3.88 -27.42
C LEU A 721 -34.62 -3.01 -28.11
N GLY A 722 -35.10 -1.96 -27.44
CA GLY A 722 -36.07 -1.02 -27.99
C GLY A 722 -35.40 0.14 -28.71
N ILE A 723 -35.84 0.43 -29.94
CA ILE A 723 -35.45 1.63 -30.68
C ILE A 723 -36.66 2.48 -31.08
N THR A 724 -36.44 3.79 -31.23
CA THR A 724 -37.40 4.72 -31.84
C THR A 724 -36.80 5.42 -33.06
N ILE A 725 -37.66 5.76 -34.03
CA ILE A 725 -37.29 6.51 -35.24
C ILE A 725 -38.11 7.81 -35.33
N ALA A 726 -37.83 8.69 -36.29
CA ALA A 726 -38.68 9.85 -36.54
C ALA A 726 -40.04 9.44 -37.13
N LYS A 727 -41.13 10.08 -36.69
CA LYS A 727 -42.52 9.75 -37.10
C LYS A 727 -42.78 9.82 -38.60
N ASP A 728 -42.11 10.71 -39.33
CA ASP A 728 -42.19 10.81 -40.78
C ASP A 728 -41.39 9.72 -41.53
N LEU A 729 -40.50 9.01 -40.85
CA LEU A 729 -39.75 7.86 -41.38
C LEU A 729 -40.42 6.51 -41.09
N GLY A 730 -41.49 6.48 -40.28
CA GLY A 730 -42.24 5.26 -39.93
C GLY A 730 -43.52 5.09 -40.75
N ALA A 731 -43.92 3.86 -41.08
CA ALA A 731 -45.13 3.56 -41.84
C ALA A 731 -45.79 2.22 -41.46
N GLY A 732 -46.97 2.26 -40.82
CA GLY A 732 -47.72 1.05 -40.46
C GLY A 732 -47.01 0.19 -39.40
N TYR A 733 -47.24 -1.13 -39.44
CA TYR A 733 -46.65 -2.08 -38.47
C TYR A 733 -46.54 -3.51 -39.02
N VAL A 734 -45.65 -4.29 -38.41
CA VAL A 734 -45.42 -5.74 -38.56
C VAL A 734 -45.25 -6.38 -37.18
N TRP A 735 -45.42 -7.70 -37.07
CA TRP A 735 -45.14 -8.42 -35.82
C TRP A 735 -43.64 -8.33 -35.47
N PRO A 736 -43.23 -8.12 -34.19
CA PRO A 736 -44.01 -8.23 -32.95
C PRO A 736 -44.87 -7.02 -32.51
N ALA A 737 -44.95 -5.94 -33.29
CA ALA A 737 -45.88 -4.85 -33.02
C ALA A 737 -47.32 -5.18 -33.44
N ARG A 738 -48.29 -4.51 -32.81
CA ARG A 738 -49.74 -4.73 -33.01
C ARG A 738 -50.48 -3.48 -33.51
N ALA A 739 -49.77 -2.36 -33.59
CA ALA A 739 -50.19 -1.10 -34.19
C ALA A 739 -48.93 -0.29 -34.55
N GLY A 740 -49.12 0.88 -35.18
CA GLY A 740 -48.07 1.85 -35.40
C GLY A 740 -48.67 3.20 -35.77
N ASP A 741 -47.91 4.27 -35.54
CA ASP A 741 -48.39 5.66 -35.62
C ASP A 741 -47.56 6.56 -36.55
N GLY A 742 -46.59 5.96 -37.26
CA GLY A 742 -45.78 6.63 -38.27
C GLY A 742 -46.60 7.20 -39.43
N SER A 743 -46.17 8.35 -39.93
CA SER A 743 -46.84 9.13 -40.96
C SER A 743 -46.14 9.14 -42.33
N GLY A 744 -45.07 8.36 -42.48
CA GLY A 744 -44.42 8.11 -43.78
C GLY A 744 -45.31 7.25 -44.69
N ALA A 745 -45.20 7.44 -46.00
CA ALA A 745 -45.90 6.60 -46.99
C ALA A 745 -45.11 5.31 -47.30
N ASP A 746 -43.79 5.46 -47.48
CA ASP A 746 -42.83 4.40 -47.84
C ASP A 746 -41.83 4.13 -46.69
N GLY A 747 -42.26 4.40 -45.44
CA GLY A 747 -41.42 4.33 -44.25
C GLY A 747 -41.19 2.92 -43.70
N VAL A 748 -40.47 2.84 -42.58
CA VAL A 748 -40.17 1.58 -41.87
C VAL A 748 -41.34 1.23 -40.94
N PRO A 749 -41.85 -0.02 -40.93
CA PRO A 749 -42.97 -0.37 -40.05
C PRO A 749 -42.58 -0.46 -38.58
N MET A 750 -43.51 -0.10 -37.68
CA MET A 750 -43.40 -0.45 -36.27
C MET A 750 -43.33 -1.97 -36.11
N GLY A 751 -42.53 -2.44 -35.17
CA GLY A 751 -42.20 -3.86 -35.01
C GLY A 751 -41.10 -4.36 -35.94
N MET A 752 -40.53 -3.53 -36.82
CA MET A 752 -39.37 -3.95 -37.59
C MET A 752 -38.16 -4.17 -36.68
N VAL A 753 -37.53 -5.34 -36.80
CA VAL A 753 -36.33 -5.75 -36.05
C VAL A 753 -35.08 -5.55 -36.90
N PHE A 754 -34.13 -4.77 -36.39
CA PHE A 754 -32.82 -4.55 -36.98
C PHE A 754 -31.74 -5.29 -36.20
N ARG A 755 -30.97 -6.12 -36.90
CA ARG A 755 -29.86 -6.92 -36.38
C ARG A 755 -28.54 -6.24 -36.73
N LEU A 756 -27.66 -6.00 -35.77
CA LEU A 756 -26.26 -5.64 -36.06
C LEU A 756 -25.58 -6.87 -36.68
N ARG A 757 -24.88 -6.73 -37.80
CA ARG A 757 -24.24 -7.90 -38.44
C ARG A 757 -23.14 -8.53 -37.57
N ASP A 758 -22.94 -9.83 -37.75
CA ASP A 758 -21.94 -10.62 -37.05
C ASP A 758 -20.51 -10.39 -37.59
N ASP A 759 -20.37 -9.82 -38.79
CA ASP A 759 -19.10 -9.40 -39.40
C ASP A 759 -18.46 -8.15 -38.75
N VAL A 760 -19.20 -7.46 -37.89
CA VAL A 760 -18.74 -6.27 -37.16
C VAL A 760 -17.76 -6.67 -36.05
N ASP A 761 -16.50 -6.21 -36.16
CA ASP A 761 -15.52 -6.34 -35.09
C ASP A 761 -15.88 -5.45 -33.89
N LEU A 762 -16.01 -6.08 -32.72
CA LEU A 762 -16.34 -5.41 -31.47
C LEU A 762 -15.10 -5.11 -30.61
N SER A 763 -13.89 -5.54 -31.02
CA SER A 763 -12.68 -5.53 -30.21
C SER A 763 -12.19 -4.12 -29.83
N GLY A 764 -12.57 -3.09 -30.60
CA GLY A 764 -12.21 -1.69 -30.36
C GLY A 764 -13.09 -0.93 -29.35
N TYR A 765 -14.11 -1.57 -28.76
CA TYR A 765 -15.07 -0.94 -27.85
C TYR A 765 -14.89 -1.40 -26.39
N ALA A 766 -15.34 -0.61 -25.42
CA ALA A 766 -15.34 -0.98 -24.01
C ALA A 766 -16.23 -2.21 -23.72
N GLU A 767 -15.95 -2.99 -22.67
CA GLU A 767 -16.69 -4.24 -22.40
C GLU A 767 -18.20 -4.03 -22.16
N SER A 768 -18.59 -2.90 -21.58
CA SER A 768 -19.99 -2.47 -21.44
C SER A 768 -20.66 -2.27 -22.81
N THR A 769 -20.01 -1.53 -23.70
CA THR A 769 -20.44 -1.36 -25.09
C THR A 769 -20.49 -2.71 -25.82
N GLN A 770 -19.49 -3.58 -25.68
CA GLN A 770 -19.46 -4.90 -26.30
C GLN A 770 -20.65 -5.77 -25.87
N ALA A 771 -21.11 -5.69 -24.61
CA ALA A 771 -22.30 -6.39 -24.15
C ALA A 771 -23.56 -5.96 -24.92
N VAL A 772 -23.76 -4.65 -25.12
CA VAL A 772 -24.89 -4.09 -25.88
C VAL A 772 -24.78 -4.45 -27.37
N LEU A 773 -23.59 -4.31 -27.98
CA LEU A 773 -23.37 -4.65 -29.39
C LEU A 773 -23.58 -6.15 -29.65
N ARG A 774 -23.19 -7.03 -28.71
CA ARG A 774 -23.50 -8.46 -28.78
C ARG A 774 -25.00 -8.72 -28.72
N ALA A 775 -25.76 -8.04 -27.86
CA ALA A 775 -27.23 -8.17 -27.86
C ALA A 775 -27.86 -7.68 -29.17
N LEU A 776 -27.36 -6.61 -29.77
CA LEU A 776 -27.80 -6.16 -31.10
C LEU A 776 -27.45 -7.15 -32.22
N GLN A 777 -26.41 -7.97 -32.06
CA GLN A 777 -26.13 -9.10 -32.97
C GLN A 777 -27.06 -10.29 -32.72
N VAL A 778 -27.32 -10.63 -31.46
CA VAL A 778 -28.04 -11.86 -31.06
C VAL A 778 -29.56 -11.71 -31.12
N HIS A 779 -30.10 -10.63 -30.58
CA HIS A 779 -31.54 -10.36 -30.47
C HIS A 779 -31.99 -9.17 -31.32
N GLY A 780 -31.07 -8.29 -31.71
CA GLY A 780 -31.38 -7.07 -32.46
C GLY A 780 -32.09 -6.00 -31.64
N ALA A 781 -32.60 -4.99 -32.34
CA ALA A 781 -33.46 -3.97 -31.77
C ALA A 781 -34.74 -3.78 -32.59
N VAL A 782 -35.86 -3.59 -31.91
CA VAL A 782 -37.20 -3.45 -32.51
C VAL A 782 -37.71 -2.02 -32.43
N ILE A 783 -38.26 -1.50 -33.53
CA ILE A 783 -38.92 -0.20 -33.53
C ILE A 783 -40.25 -0.32 -32.78
N PHE A 784 -40.39 0.33 -31.63
CA PHE A 784 -41.61 0.27 -30.82
C PHE A 784 -42.38 1.61 -30.74
N ASP A 785 -41.73 2.74 -31.03
CA ASP A 785 -42.39 4.06 -31.06
C ASP A 785 -41.70 5.06 -32.00
N SER A 786 -42.34 6.22 -32.26
CA SER A 786 -41.79 7.28 -33.11
C SER A 786 -41.80 8.69 -32.50
N GLY A 787 -40.59 9.26 -32.41
CA GLY A 787 -40.38 10.63 -31.95
C GLY A 787 -40.68 11.70 -33.00
N GLY A 788 -40.32 12.95 -32.69
CA GLY A 788 -40.54 14.11 -33.57
C GLY A 788 -39.92 13.95 -34.98
N PRO A 789 -40.57 14.50 -36.03
CA PRO A 789 -40.19 14.27 -37.42
C PRO A 789 -38.83 14.85 -37.80
N GLY A 790 -38.24 14.35 -38.88
CA GLY A 790 -37.04 14.90 -39.52
C GLY A 790 -35.70 14.50 -38.90
N ASN A 791 -35.63 13.38 -38.14
CA ASN A 791 -34.41 12.88 -37.52
C ASN A 791 -33.95 11.54 -38.13
N ASP A 792 -32.83 11.56 -38.87
CA ASP A 792 -32.13 10.36 -39.33
C ASP A 792 -31.53 9.55 -38.16
N GLY A 793 -31.52 8.22 -38.26
CA GLY A 793 -30.94 7.29 -37.28
C GLY A 793 -31.97 6.49 -36.48
N MET A 794 -31.47 5.71 -35.52
CA MET A 794 -32.28 4.89 -34.60
C MET A 794 -31.90 5.24 -33.16
N ASN A 795 -32.83 5.68 -32.33
CA ASN A 795 -32.57 6.01 -30.93
C ASN A 795 -32.77 4.76 -30.08
N LEU A 796 -31.69 4.20 -29.54
CA LEU A 796 -31.74 3.09 -28.59
C LEU A 796 -32.26 3.59 -27.24
N VAL A 797 -33.08 2.78 -26.58
CA VAL A 797 -33.73 3.12 -25.31
C VAL A 797 -33.17 2.28 -24.15
N GLY A 798 -32.89 2.96 -23.05
CA GLY A 798 -32.61 2.36 -21.75
C GLY A 798 -33.33 3.11 -20.63
N MET A 799 -33.25 2.55 -19.42
CA MET A 799 -33.74 3.23 -18.21
C MET A 799 -33.02 4.57 -18.00
N SER A 800 -33.69 5.61 -17.51
CA SER A 800 -33.03 6.90 -17.20
C SER A 800 -32.44 6.99 -15.79
N ASN A 801 -32.73 6.01 -14.93
CA ASN A 801 -32.32 5.90 -13.53
C ASN A 801 -31.48 4.63 -13.24
N GLY A 802 -30.70 4.65 -12.15
CA GLY A 802 -29.97 3.49 -11.63
C GLY A 802 -28.55 3.26 -12.19
N TRP A 803 -27.97 4.23 -12.92
CA TRP A 803 -26.66 4.10 -13.57
C TRP A 803 -25.45 4.43 -12.66
N GLU A 804 -25.67 4.55 -11.35
CA GLU A 804 -24.64 4.82 -10.35
C GLU A 804 -23.52 3.76 -10.38
N GLY A 805 -22.31 4.16 -10.77
CA GLY A 805 -21.13 3.29 -10.82
C GLY A 805 -20.73 2.82 -12.23
N VAL A 806 -21.61 2.95 -13.23
CA VAL A 806 -21.35 2.60 -14.63
C VAL A 806 -20.86 3.83 -15.42
N ASP A 807 -19.88 3.68 -16.32
CA ASP A 807 -19.53 4.73 -17.28
C ASP A 807 -20.55 4.80 -18.43
N LEU A 808 -21.77 5.24 -18.09
CA LEU A 808 -22.84 5.51 -19.03
C LEU A 808 -22.40 6.51 -20.10
N ALA A 809 -21.64 7.55 -19.74
CA ALA A 809 -21.21 8.60 -20.67
C ALA A 809 -20.16 8.12 -21.69
N GLY A 810 -19.34 7.13 -21.33
CA GLY A 810 -18.49 6.37 -22.24
C GLY A 810 -19.31 5.50 -23.19
N MET A 811 -20.17 4.65 -22.63
CA MET A 811 -21.01 3.71 -23.40
C MET A 811 -21.95 4.44 -24.38
N GLN A 812 -22.63 5.51 -23.95
CA GLN A 812 -23.44 6.38 -24.81
C GLN A 812 -22.65 6.90 -26.01
N ARG A 813 -21.41 7.35 -25.78
CA ARG A 813 -20.55 7.95 -26.80
C ARG A 813 -20.12 6.91 -27.83
N GLU A 814 -19.71 5.73 -27.37
CA GLU A 814 -19.31 4.62 -28.26
C GLU A 814 -20.50 4.09 -29.06
N LEU A 815 -21.64 3.80 -28.43
CA LEU A 815 -22.86 3.38 -29.09
C LEU A 815 -23.37 4.43 -30.09
N SER A 816 -23.15 5.72 -29.83
CA SER A 816 -23.50 6.79 -30.76
C SER A 816 -22.61 6.88 -32.01
N THR A 817 -21.54 6.08 -32.12
CA THR A 817 -20.69 5.98 -33.33
C THR A 817 -21.14 4.91 -34.32
N ILE A 818 -22.02 3.98 -33.93
CA ILE A 818 -22.32 2.77 -34.70
C ILE A 818 -23.14 3.13 -35.95
N PRO A 819 -22.61 2.97 -37.19
CA PRO A 819 -23.32 3.34 -38.41
C PRO A 819 -24.55 2.48 -38.67
N LEU A 820 -25.63 3.09 -39.18
CA LEU A 820 -26.82 2.34 -39.63
C LEU A 820 -26.50 1.30 -40.71
N GLN A 821 -25.46 1.54 -41.53
CA GLN A 821 -24.97 0.59 -42.56
C GLN A 821 -24.43 -0.75 -42.01
N TRP A 822 -24.33 -0.90 -40.68
CA TRP A 822 -23.96 -2.16 -40.03
C TRP A 822 -25.16 -3.02 -39.61
N PHE A 823 -26.38 -2.53 -39.81
CA PHE A 823 -27.61 -3.25 -39.46
C PHE A 823 -28.35 -3.81 -40.68
N ASP A 824 -28.98 -4.96 -40.48
CA ASP A 824 -29.87 -5.64 -41.41
C ASP A 824 -31.31 -5.64 -40.84
N ALA A 825 -32.33 -5.36 -41.65
CA ALA A 825 -33.73 -5.65 -41.27
C ALA A 825 -34.03 -7.15 -41.52
N VAL A 826 -34.53 -7.86 -40.52
CA VAL A 826 -34.69 -9.35 -40.58
C VAL A 826 -36.14 -9.81 -40.48
N ASP A 827 -36.49 -10.88 -41.20
CA ASP A 827 -37.82 -11.48 -41.07
C ASP A 827 -37.91 -12.33 -39.80
N VAL A 828 -38.49 -11.73 -38.76
CA VAL A 828 -38.87 -12.41 -37.51
C VAL A 828 -40.25 -13.06 -37.56
N THR A 829 -41.07 -12.76 -38.57
CA THR A 829 -42.45 -13.30 -38.63
C THR A 829 -42.48 -14.81 -38.85
N GLY A 830 -41.46 -15.34 -39.55
CA GLY A 830 -41.29 -16.77 -39.80
C GLY A 830 -41.00 -17.64 -38.56
N ILE A 831 -40.70 -17.05 -37.39
CA ILE A 831 -40.54 -17.80 -36.13
C ILE A 831 -41.72 -17.67 -35.15
N ALA A 832 -42.72 -16.83 -35.42
CA ALA A 832 -43.89 -16.67 -34.54
C ALA A 832 -44.78 -17.92 -34.52
N VAL A 833 -45.30 -18.31 -33.34
CA VAL A 833 -46.28 -19.43 -33.22
C VAL A 833 -47.65 -19.01 -33.74
N ASP A 834 -48.17 -17.90 -33.24
CA ASP A 834 -49.37 -17.22 -33.74
C ASP A 834 -49.22 -15.71 -33.47
N PRO A 835 -48.91 -14.90 -34.50
CA PRO A 835 -48.71 -13.46 -34.35
C PRO A 835 -50.02 -12.70 -34.05
N ALA A 836 -51.19 -13.34 -34.08
CA ALA A 836 -52.45 -12.75 -33.66
C ALA A 836 -52.70 -12.86 -32.13
N THR A 837 -52.02 -13.77 -31.42
CA THR A 837 -52.27 -14.02 -29.98
C THR A 837 -51.13 -13.61 -29.05
N GLY A 838 -49.87 -13.58 -29.50
CA GLY A 838 -48.76 -13.32 -28.60
C GLY A 838 -47.41 -13.09 -29.27
N TRP A 839 -46.40 -13.02 -28.41
CA TRP A 839 -44.98 -12.89 -28.75
C TRP A 839 -44.24 -14.23 -28.75
N GLN A 840 -44.98 -15.35 -28.59
CA GLN A 840 -44.44 -16.71 -28.61
C GLN A 840 -43.76 -17.03 -29.95
N ILE A 841 -42.57 -17.62 -29.85
CA ILE A 841 -41.83 -18.18 -30.98
C ILE A 841 -41.83 -19.70 -30.94
N ALA A 842 -41.75 -20.32 -32.12
CA ALA A 842 -41.43 -21.74 -32.19
C ALA A 842 -40.04 -21.95 -31.58
N SER A 843 -39.90 -22.95 -30.70
CA SER A 843 -38.62 -23.26 -30.07
C SER A 843 -37.54 -23.50 -31.15
N PRO A 844 -36.32 -22.95 -30.99
CA PRO A 844 -35.25 -23.15 -31.96
C PRO A 844 -34.95 -24.65 -32.12
N ALA A 845 -34.77 -25.07 -33.38
CA ALA A 845 -34.69 -26.47 -33.81
C ALA A 845 -33.26 -27.01 -33.93
#